data_AF-A0A2H3D4D3-F1
#
_entry.id   AF-A0A2H3D4D3-F1
#
_cell.length_a   1.000
_cell.length_b   1.000
_cell.length_c   1.000
_cell.angle_alpha   90.00
_cell.angle_beta   90.00
_cell.angle_gamma   90.00
#
_symmetry.space_group_name_H-M   'P 1'
#
loop_
_entity.id
_entity.type
_entity.pdbx_description
1 polymer ?
#
loop_
_entity_poly.entity_id
_entity_poly.type
_entity_poly.pdbx_seq_one_letter_code
_entity_poly.pdbx_strand_id
1 'polypeptide(L)'
;MAIWKRIRSVFLTSRTSKDPSPDETPILDENPNTTVSSEPREQHSTRSASEDASPTLEATSDSSCLHLESPSIVDSQTDDTEEQPSEDTSDDDPRPPEESRSANYLHPESPSIVDLQSNASEEQPSEDTSGDSSPPEDISLPKVTISAFTETGQAKSSIVVPKQRAYTGRKPVISSCLADIPCATLGVQGLLDQLNSTLRTSYTLDDPSLSALLEDCNADNYDFGMSYGCLRRTWYIHDWSAVRDALRRFEEEDRERRQKAFVGNRIQVFDEVALPPRRVWDLYSNRVVPWWTQIYQPQPISHAWVDAKDRVDVWTPINGYKWPVPIPKDTNLDLIRIEMLNVNLGAERMWLDVLCLRQVGGPEEDLRAEEWKLDVPTIGHLYDGANVVIYLGGLGRPLTLKDGDLDNNRCWFRRAWIVQEVGYSRVIAGDMPDGPMHAKHRKRKYETELPTRFHNQRRYIRGIKYSVFGALEEMQHRLRDWHFLAYYEAGKSRVALFSFYPELGNAGAKWRPSWDQLMTKPLPRYSDRVYMVDVDWNEEMNENSCHAHYIEKGLVRGLGVVEGGDRYGKLVIEGKDGTEHAFNIAAAHEYPIPEGTYTLICTHTASYKDLVIGRRLPGERFEKVSVLQFCDEEEWGRLKDLHISEQCRNILV
;
A
#
# COMPACT_ATOMS: atom_id res chain seq x y z
N MET A 1 16.21 -19.50 -28.21
CA MET A 1 17.17 -18.80 -27.32
C MET A 1 16.37 -18.24 -26.16
N ALA A 2 16.61 -18.76 -24.95
CA ALA A 2 15.74 -18.60 -23.78
C ALA A 2 15.49 -17.13 -23.39
N ILE A 3 14.21 -16.80 -23.18
CA ILE A 3 13.67 -15.47 -22.84
C ILE A 3 14.36 -14.90 -21.61
N TRP A 4 14.62 -15.74 -20.61
CA TRP A 4 15.18 -15.33 -19.32
C TRP A 4 16.70 -15.20 -19.30
N LYS A 5 17.43 -15.88 -20.21
CA LYS A 5 18.90 -15.70 -20.32
C LYS A 5 19.29 -14.37 -20.97
N ARG A 6 18.40 -13.76 -21.78
CA ARG A 6 18.66 -12.43 -22.36
C ARG A 6 18.54 -11.30 -21.31
N ILE A 7 17.91 -11.57 -20.17
CA ILE A 7 17.70 -10.61 -19.07
C ILE A 7 18.99 -10.35 -18.28
N ARG A 8 19.92 -11.31 -18.19
CA ARG A 8 21.24 -11.05 -17.58
C ARG A 8 22.19 -10.22 -18.46
N SER A 9 21.95 -10.17 -19.76
CA SER A 9 22.83 -9.47 -20.71
C SER A 9 22.49 -7.99 -20.90
N VAL A 10 21.27 -7.56 -20.56
CA VAL A 10 20.83 -6.17 -20.80
C VAL A 10 21.24 -5.23 -19.65
N PHE A 11 21.55 -5.76 -18.47
CA PHE A 11 22.16 -5.00 -17.37
C PHE A 11 23.70 -4.92 -17.45
N LEU A 12 24.32 -5.57 -18.44
CA LEU A 12 25.77 -5.59 -18.66
C LEU A 12 26.11 -5.03 -20.05
N THR A 13 25.85 -3.76 -20.31
CA THR A 13 26.52 -3.03 -21.41
C THR A 13 27.19 -1.75 -20.91
N SER A 14 28.47 -1.91 -20.60
CA SER A 14 29.60 -1.01 -20.85
C SER A 14 29.50 0.46 -20.42
N ARG A 15 30.16 0.75 -19.29
CA ARG A 15 30.87 2.02 -19.05
C ARG A 15 31.69 2.41 -20.28
N THR A 16 31.47 3.60 -20.82
CA THR A 16 32.53 4.38 -21.46
C THR A 16 33.10 5.33 -20.42
N SER A 17 34.36 5.10 -20.07
CA SER A 17 35.13 5.96 -19.17
C SER A 17 35.36 7.34 -19.81
N LYS A 18 35.06 8.40 -19.07
CA LYS A 18 35.93 9.57 -18.89
C LYS A 18 35.41 10.38 -17.68
N ASP A 19 36.29 10.50 -16.69
CA ASP A 19 36.28 11.18 -15.36
C ASP A 19 35.76 12.64 -15.30
N PRO A 20 35.64 13.30 -14.11
CA PRO A 20 36.12 12.91 -12.76
C PRO A 20 35.11 13.02 -11.59
N SER A 21 35.55 12.46 -10.45
CA SER A 21 35.07 12.56 -9.04
C SER A 21 34.41 13.89 -8.62
N PRO A 22 33.42 13.80 -7.71
CA PRO A 22 33.61 14.43 -6.40
C PRO A 22 33.29 13.47 -5.24
N ASP A 23 34.22 13.40 -4.30
CA ASP A 23 34.00 12.95 -2.92
C ASP A 23 32.89 13.80 -2.29
N GLU A 24 31.83 13.17 -1.80
CA GLU A 24 31.07 13.60 -0.61
C GLU A 24 30.08 12.49 -0.22
N THR A 25 30.46 11.71 0.78
CA THR A 25 29.61 10.78 1.52
C THR A 25 28.58 11.55 2.36
N PRO A 26 27.27 11.21 2.35
CA PRO A 26 26.38 11.57 3.44
C PRO A 26 26.51 10.52 4.54
N ILE A 27 27.10 10.94 5.65
CA ILE A 27 27.18 10.26 6.93
C ILE A 27 25.75 10.09 7.46
N LEU A 28 25.34 8.85 7.76
CA LEU A 28 24.21 8.59 8.65
C LEU A 28 24.73 8.68 10.09
N ASP A 29 24.35 9.76 10.77
CA ASP A 29 24.69 10.00 12.18
C ASP A 29 24.05 8.94 13.08
N GLU A 30 24.90 8.11 13.67
CA GLU A 30 24.70 7.62 15.03
C GLU A 30 24.75 8.82 15.98
N ASN A 31 23.79 8.94 16.90
CA ASN A 31 23.80 9.99 17.92
C ASN A 31 24.19 9.37 19.28
N PRO A 32 25.42 9.61 19.79
CA PRO A 32 25.84 9.16 21.11
C PRO A 32 25.72 10.30 22.12
N ASN A 33 25.17 10.01 23.29
CA ASN A 33 25.36 10.85 24.48
C ASN A 33 25.63 9.95 25.68
N THR A 34 26.91 9.74 26.00
CA THR A 34 27.33 9.57 27.40
C THR A 34 28.75 10.08 27.55
N THR A 35 28.88 11.08 28.42
CA THR A 35 30.08 11.85 28.72
C THR A 35 31.17 10.97 29.34
N VAL A 36 32.40 11.18 28.87
CA VAL A 36 33.65 10.59 29.36
C VAL A 36 33.98 11.05 30.78
N SER A 37 34.46 10.13 31.62
CA SER A 37 35.49 10.43 32.61
C SER A 37 36.60 9.38 32.51
N SER A 38 37.82 9.84 32.72
CA SER A 38 39.08 9.39 32.14
C SER A 38 39.96 8.52 33.06
N GLU A 39 40.90 7.80 32.42
CA GLU A 39 42.21 7.32 32.88
C GLU A 39 42.34 5.98 33.69
N PRO A 40 43.52 5.29 33.66
CA PRO A 40 44.19 4.77 32.46
C PRO A 40 44.79 3.34 32.63
N ARG A 41 45.18 2.76 31.48
CA ARG A 41 46.29 1.80 31.24
C ARG A 41 46.53 0.65 32.24
N GLU A 42 46.49 -0.57 31.70
CA GLU A 42 47.64 -1.47 31.83
C GLU A 42 47.86 -2.28 30.54
N GLN A 43 49.12 -2.27 30.11
CA GLN A 43 49.66 -3.01 28.98
C GLN A 43 49.95 -4.44 29.44
N HIS A 44 49.63 -5.45 28.64
CA HIS A 44 50.55 -6.59 28.49
C HIS A 44 50.43 -7.21 27.10
N SER A 45 51.53 -7.03 26.38
CA SER A 45 51.93 -7.76 25.18
C SER A 45 52.20 -9.23 25.53
N THR A 46 51.80 -10.19 24.69
CA THR A 46 52.74 -11.05 23.93
C THR A 46 52.05 -12.23 23.21
N ARG A 47 52.30 -12.28 21.89
CA ARG A 47 52.93 -13.40 21.14
C ARG A 47 52.13 -14.69 20.86
N SER A 48 51.65 -14.74 19.61
CA SER A 48 51.75 -15.82 18.61
C SER A 48 52.25 -17.22 19.02
N ALA A 49 51.50 -18.25 18.64
CA ALA A 49 52.01 -19.43 17.93
C ALA A 49 50.87 -20.18 17.22
N SER A 50 51.12 -20.47 15.96
CA SER A 50 50.42 -21.38 15.04
C SER A 50 50.47 -22.84 15.50
N GLU A 51 49.47 -23.65 15.14
CA GLU A 51 49.68 -24.94 14.45
C GLU A 51 48.37 -25.53 13.92
N ASP A 52 48.54 -26.30 12.84
CA ASP A 52 47.58 -26.85 11.89
C ASP A 52 46.55 -27.84 12.44
N ALA A 53 45.41 -27.94 11.77
CA ALA A 53 44.91 -29.21 11.19
C ALA A 53 43.58 -29.00 10.45
N SER A 54 43.63 -29.10 9.12
CA SER A 54 42.48 -29.53 8.31
C SER A 54 42.14 -30.99 8.63
N PRO A 55 40.89 -31.42 8.39
CA PRO A 55 40.72 -32.22 7.19
C PRO A 55 39.45 -31.91 6.40
N THR A 56 39.63 -31.99 5.09
CA THR A 56 38.62 -32.24 4.06
C THR A 56 37.90 -33.56 4.33
N LEU A 57 36.58 -33.63 4.14
CA LEU A 57 35.90 -34.53 3.19
C LEU A 57 34.37 -34.55 3.38
N GLU A 58 33.72 -34.44 2.22
CA GLU A 58 32.50 -35.14 1.78
C GLU A 58 31.13 -34.75 2.32
N ALA A 59 30.35 -34.23 1.35
CA ALA A 59 28.91 -34.14 1.34
C ALA A 59 28.28 -35.53 1.28
N THR A 60 27.26 -35.74 2.11
CA THR A 60 26.22 -36.74 1.88
C THR A 60 24.86 -36.07 2.08
N SER A 61 24.14 -35.93 0.97
CA SER A 61 22.72 -35.64 0.93
C SER A 61 21.95 -36.86 1.41
N ASP A 62 21.16 -36.73 2.47
CA ASP A 62 20.09 -37.67 2.77
C ASP A 62 18.78 -36.90 2.93
N SER A 63 18.05 -36.83 1.83
CA SER A 63 16.61 -36.56 1.80
C SER A 63 15.91 -37.90 2.01
N SER A 64 15.21 -38.06 3.11
CA SER A 64 14.39 -39.24 3.38
C SER A 64 13.03 -38.82 3.92
N CYS A 65 12.13 -38.39 3.03
CA CYS A 65 10.70 -38.40 3.31
C CYS A 65 10.22 -39.85 3.15
N LEU A 66 10.02 -40.55 4.26
CA LEU A 66 9.56 -41.93 4.30
C LEU A 66 8.13 -42.04 3.76
N HIS A 67 7.97 -42.95 2.79
CA HIS A 67 6.70 -43.55 2.41
C HIS A 67 6.01 -44.16 3.63
N LEU A 68 4.76 -43.79 3.87
CA LEU A 68 3.86 -44.57 4.73
C LEU A 68 2.50 -44.73 4.05
N GLU A 69 2.17 -45.99 3.86
CA GLU A 69 0.93 -46.53 3.31
C GLU A 69 -0.29 -46.14 4.16
N SER A 70 -1.44 -46.11 3.49
CA SER A 70 -2.76 -45.86 4.07
C SER A 70 -3.12 -46.85 5.17
N PRO A 71 -3.79 -46.40 6.26
CA PRO A 71 -4.63 -47.30 7.04
C PRO A 71 -6.09 -47.16 6.61
N SER A 72 -6.66 -48.34 6.35
CA SER A 72 -8.06 -48.66 6.13
C SER A 72 -9.00 -48.04 7.17
N ILE A 73 -10.13 -47.57 6.65
CA ILE A 73 -11.34 -47.15 7.36
C ILE A 73 -11.85 -48.32 8.22
N VAL A 74 -12.04 -48.05 9.52
CA VAL A 74 -12.90 -48.85 10.39
C VAL A 74 -14.09 -47.98 10.74
N ASP A 75 -15.26 -48.43 10.29
CA ASP A 75 -16.57 -47.89 10.65
C ASP A 75 -16.77 -47.95 12.16
N SER A 76 -17.24 -46.85 12.74
CA SER A 76 -17.83 -46.83 14.08
C SER A 76 -18.89 -45.74 14.10
N GLN A 77 -20.10 -46.15 13.69
CA GLN A 77 -21.33 -45.45 14.03
C GLN A 77 -21.49 -45.46 15.54
N THR A 78 -21.59 -44.29 16.15
CA THR A 78 -22.38 -44.10 17.36
C THR A 78 -23.22 -42.84 17.16
N ASP A 79 -24.49 -43.10 16.95
CA ASP A 79 -25.63 -42.21 17.11
C ASP A 79 -25.61 -41.67 18.55
N ASP A 80 -25.75 -40.36 18.72
CA ASP A 80 -26.31 -39.77 19.95
C ASP A 80 -27.00 -38.46 19.54
N THR A 81 -28.31 -38.56 19.51
CA THR A 81 -29.29 -37.48 19.41
C THR A 81 -29.41 -36.83 20.78
N GLU A 82 -29.34 -35.50 20.89
CA GLU A 82 -30.40 -34.67 21.50
C GLU A 82 -30.00 -33.20 21.72
N GLU A 83 -31.03 -32.36 21.49
CA GLU A 83 -31.32 -31.04 22.06
C GLU A 83 -30.53 -29.79 21.63
N GLN A 84 -31.19 -29.04 20.72
CA GLN A 84 -31.12 -27.59 20.68
C GLN A 84 -31.66 -26.97 21.97
N PRO A 85 -31.19 -25.75 22.30
CA PRO A 85 -32.18 -24.69 22.46
C PRO A 85 -31.84 -23.47 21.61
N SER A 86 -32.90 -22.96 20.98
CA SER A 86 -33.04 -21.59 20.50
C SER A 86 -32.83 -20.59 21.64
N GLU A 87 -32.08 -19.51 21.40
CA GLU A 87 -32.57 -18.17 21.72
C GLU A 87 -31.75 -17.06 21.04
N ASP A 88 -32.53 -16.07 20.65
CA ASP A 88 -32.29 -14.82 19.97
C ASP A 88 -31.43 -13.86 20.81
N THR A 89 -30.68 -12.96 20.17
CA THR A 89 -30.45 -11.57 20.63
C THR A 89 -29.52 -10.85 19.66
N SER A 90 -30.13 -10.11 18.73
CA SER A 90 -29.55 -8.93 18.10
C SER A 90 -29.47 -7.79 19.12
N ASP A 91 -28.30 -7.20 19.32
CA ASP A 91 -28.16 -5.93 20.06
C ASP A 91 -27.72 -4.81 19.10
N ASP A 92 -28.71 -4.04 18.68
CA ASP A 92 -28.61 -2.65 18.24
C ASP A 92 -28.16 -1.74 19.40
N ASP A 93 -27.32 -0.74 19.13
CA ASP A 93 -27.01 0.36 20.07
C ASP A 93 -27.57 1.69 19.49
N PRO A 94 -28.12 2.60 20.32
CA PRO A 94 -29.17 3.53 19.92
C PRO A 94 -28.67 4.92 19.49
N ARG A 95 -29.45 5.58 18.63
CA ARG A 95 -29.34 7.03 18.35
C ARG A 95 -30.16 7.85 19.35
N PRO A 96 -29.75 9.08 19.72
CA PRO A 96 -30.54 9.98 20.54
C PRO A 96 -31.61 10.72 19.69
N PRO A 97 -32.68 11.24 20.33
CA PRO A 97 -33.89 11.68 19.65
C PRO A 97 -33.81 13.14 19.18
N GLU A 98 -34.32 13.42 17.99
CA GLU A 98 -34.66 14.79 17.55
C GLU A 98 -36.18 14.93 17.40
N GLU A 99 -36.65 16.09 17.88
CA GLU A 99 -38.04 16.49 17.96
C GLU A 99 -38.69 16.65 16.58
N SER A 100 -39.85 16.02 16.45
CA SER A 100 -40.72 16.06 15.28
C SER A 100 -41.38 17.43 15.08
N ARG A 101 -41.15 18.05 13.91
CA ARG A 101 -42.15 18.91 13.25
C ARG A 101 -42.38 18.42 11.83
N SER A 102 -43.56 17.86 11.61
CA SER A 102 -44.08 17.39 10.32
C SER A 102 -44.22 18.50 9.30
N ALA A 103 -43.77 18.24 8.07
CA ALA A 103 -44.41 18.75 6.86
C ALA A 103 -44.30 17.68 5.76
N ASN A 104 -45.46 17.29 5.22
CA ASN A 104 -45.66 16.26 4.20
C ASN A 104 -44.89 16.58 2.91
N TYR A 105 -44.14 15.61 2.37
CA TYR A 105 -43.80 15.57 0.95
C TYR A 105 -43.92 14.15 0.40
N LEU A 106 -44.66 14.06 -0.70
CA LEU A 106 -44.92 12.90 -1.53
C LEU A 106 -43.61 12.32 -2.10
N HIS A 107 -43.51 11.00 -2.14
CA HIS A 107 -42.48 10.25 -2.86
C HIS A 107 -42.46 10.63 -4.36
N PRO A 108 -41.28 10.88 -4.96
CA PRO A 108 -41.06 10.64 -6.37
C PRO A 108 -40.34 9.29 -6.55
N GLU A 109 -40.91 8.49 -7.44
CA GLU A 109 -40.33 7.27 -7.99
C GLU A 109 -39.02 7.56 -8.72
N SER A 110 -38.14 6.56 -8.71
CA SER A 110 -36.83 6.56 -9.38
C SER A 110 -36.96 6.79 -10.89
N PRO A 111 -36.21 7.72 -11.50
CA PRO A 111 -36.30 7.92 -12.94
C PRO A 111 -35.51 6.85 -13.69
N SER A 112 -36.25 6.15 -14.55
CA SER A 112 -35.77 5.31 -15.65
C SER A 112 -34.89 6.10 -16.62
N ILE A 113 -33.73 5.53 -16.96
CA ILE A 113 -32.83 6.03 -18.00
C ILE A 113 -33.51 5.86 -19.36
N VAL A 114 -33.71 6.97 -20.08
CA VAL A 114 -34.14 7.01 -21.49
C VAL A 114 -33.03 7.61 -22.34
N ASP A 115 -32.92 7.05 -23.54
CA ASP A 115 -31.94 7.24 -24.61
C ASP A 115 -31.49 8.68 -24.88
N LEU A 116 -30.17 8.83 -25.06
CA LEU A 116 -29.59 9.85 -25.94
C LEU A 116 -28.66 9.16 -26.95
N GLN A 117 -29.21 8.92 -28.15
CA GLN A 117 -28.46 8.63 -29.36
C GLN A 117 -27.69 9.87 -29.80
N SER A 118 -26.39 9.73 -30.07
CA SER A 118 -25.74 10.49 -31.15
C SER A 118 -24.47 9.81 -31.67
N ASN A 119 -24.59 9.41 -32.94
CA ASN A 119 -23.60 9.30 -34.00
C ASN A 119 -22.56 8.17 -33.98
N ALA A 120 -22.85 7.22 -34.87
CA ALA A 120 -21.98 6.21 -35.41
C ALA A 120 -20.77 6.80 -36.15
N SER A 121 -19.60 6.27 -35.83
CA SER A 121 -18.46 6.16 -36.74
C SER A 121 -17.64 4.94 -36.33
N GLU A 122 -17.76 3.89 -37.14
CA GLU A 122 -16.89 2.72 -37.33
C GLU A 122 -16.36 2.00 -36.08
N GLU A 123 -17.14 1.00 -35.64
CA GLU A 123 -16.71 -0.06 -34.73
C GLU A 123 -15.55 -0.87 -35.36
N GLN A 124 -14.35 -0.74 -34.78
CA GLN A 124 -13.36 -1.81 -34.77
C GLN A 124 -13.63 -2.65 -33.51
N PRO A 125 -13.79 -3.98 -33.60
CA PRO A 125 -14.05 -4.80 -32.42
C PRO A 125 -12.80 -4.84 -31.54
N SER A 126 -12.89 -4.25 -30.34
CA SER A 126 -11.90 -4.43 -29.29
C SER A 126 -12.01 -5.86 -28.76
N GLU A 127 -11.04 -6.71 -29.09
CA GLU A 127 -10.83 -8.00 -28.42
C GLU A 127 -10.39 -7.75 -26.98
N ASP A 128 -11.37 -7.61 -26.07
CA ASP A 128 -11.14 -7.67 -24.62
C ASP A 128 -10.80 -9.11 -24.22
N THR A 129 -9.52 -9.49 -24.36
CA THR A 129 -8.97 -10.70 -23.75
C THR A 129 -8.51 -10.39 -22.33
N SER A 130 -9.47 -10.24 -21.42
CA SER A 130 -9.16 -10.32 -19.99
C SER A 130 -8.73 -11.75 -19.66
N GLY A 131 -7.41 -12.03 -19.73
CA GLY A 131 -6.78 -13.33 -19.49
C GLY A 131 -6.81 -13.77 -18.03
N ASP A 132 -8.00 -13.82 -17.42
CA ASP A 132 -8.27 -14.43 -16.13
C ASP A 132 -9.12 -15.68 -16.35
N SER A 133 -8.68 -16.82 -15.83
CA SER A 133 -9.48 -18.04 -15.86
C SER A 133 -9.58 -18.63 -14.46
N SER A 134 -10.76 -18.49 -13.86
CA SER A 134 -11.15 -19.32 -12.72
C SER A 134 -11.29 -20.77 -13.19
N PRO A 135 -11.14 -21.76 -12.31
CA PRO A 135 -11.52 -23.13 -12.64
C PRO A 135 -12.95 -23.12 -13.19
N PRO A 136 -13.22 -23.80 -14.32
CA PRO A 136 -14.58 -24.00 -14.81
C PRO A 136 -15.50 -24.50 -13.69
N GLU A 137 -16.79 -24.13 -13.73
CA GLU A 137 -17.77 -24.47 -12.67
C GLU A 137 -17.83 -25.97 -12.34
N ASP A 138 -17.44 -26.80 -13.30
CA ASP A 138 -17.43 -28.27 -13.24
C ASP A 138 -16.23 -28.83 -12.45
N ILE A 139 -15.19 -28.02 -12.19
CA ILE A 139 -13.95 -28.45 -11.53
C ILE A 139 -14.04 -28.21 -10.01
N SER A 140 -14.28 -29.29 -9.27
CA SER A 140 -14.21 -29.27 -7.80
C SER A 140 -12.78 -29.53 -7.30
N LEU A 141 -12.10 -28.48 -6.84
CA LEU A 141 -10.76 -28.60 -6.26
C LEU A 141 -10.78 -29.39 -4.93
N PRO A 142 -9.71 -30.19 -4.65
CA PRO A 142 -9.63 -31.00 -3.45
C PRO A 142 -9.48 -30.13 -2.21
N LYS A 143 -9.99 -30.63 -1.08
CA LYS A 143 -9.74 -30.01 0.22
C LYS A 143 -8.29 -30.30 0.65
N VAL A 144 -7.49 -29.26 0.80
CA VAL A 144 -6.09 -29.33 1.23
C VAL A 144 -5.96 -28.81 2.66
N THR A 145 -5.00 -29.34 3.41
CA THR A 145 -4.61 -28.85 4.73
C THR A 145 -3.10 -28.64 4.77
N ILE A 146 -2.68 -27.43 5.14
CA ILE A 146 -1.30 -27.14 5.55
C ILE A 146 -1.30 -26.77 7.04
N SER A 147 -0.23 -27.10 7.75
CA SER A 147 -0.17 -26.88 9.19
C SER A 147 1.22 -26.53 9.67
N ALA A 148 1.29 -25.93 10.86
CA ALA A 148 2.55 -25.67 11.53
C ALA A 148 3.45 -26.92 11.60
N PHE A 149 2.85 -28.10 11.83
CA PHE A 149 3.60 -29.35 11.90
C PHE A 149 4.18 -29.76 10.55
N THR A 150 3.39 -29.72 9.48
CA THR A 150 3.83 -30.14 8.14
C THR A 150 4.80 -29.14 7.50
N GLU A 151 4.69 -27.85 7.84
CA GLU A 151 5.53 -26.79 7.28
C GLU A 151 6.79 -26.53 8.11
N THR A 152 6.75 -26.68 9.44
CA THR A 152 7.85 -26.28 10.33
C THR A 152 8.29 -27.36 11.32
N GLY A 153 7.62 -28.51 11.36
CA GLY A 153 7.83 -29.55 12.37
C GLY A 153 7.26 -29.22 13.77
N GLN A 154 6.76 -28.00 13.99
CA GLN A 154 6.24 -27.58 15.29
C GLN A 154 4.82 -28.11 15.54
N ALA A 155 4.58 -28.62 16.75
CA ALA A 155 3.25 -29.08 17.14
C ALA A 155 2.23 -27.93 17.15
N LYS A 156 1.02 -28.14 16.61
CA LYS A 156 -0.04 -27.12 16.56
C LYS A 156 -0.36 -26.52 17.93
N SER A 157 -0.27 -27.31 19.00
CA SER A 157 -0.51 -26.85 20.38
C SER A 157 0.57 -25.90 20.91
N SER A 158 1.79 -25.94 20.36
CA SER A 158 2.88 -25.03 20.73
C SER A 158 2.77 -23.65 20.08
N ILE A 159 1.99 -23.55 18.99
CA ILE A 159 1.74 -22.28 18.31
C ILE A 159 0.66 -21.50 19.05
N VAL A 160 1.07 -20.37 19.63
CA VAL A 160 0.23 -19.54 20.48
C VAL A 160 -0.90 -18.91 19.66
N VAL A 161 -0.57 -18.32 18.50
CA VAL A 161 -1.53 -17.67 17.59
C VAL A 161 -2.40 -18.73 16.88
N PRO A 162 -3.72 -18.81 17.14
CA PRO A 162 -4.56 -19.88 16.60
C PRO A 162 -4.58 -19.95 15.07
N LYS A 163 -4.59 -18.79 14.40
CA LYS A 163 -4.62 -18.69 12.93
C LYS A 163 -3.31 -19.14 12.26
N GLN A 164 -2.21 -19.30 12.99
CA GLN A 164 -0.94 -19.84 12.49
C GLN A 164 -0.87 -21.38 12.55
N ARG A 165 -1.84 -22.04 13.21
CA ARG A 165 -1.76 -23.49 13.50
C ARG A 165 -1.98 -24.36 12.27
N ALA A 166 -3.02 -24.05 11.50
CA ALA A 166 -3.38 -24.80 10.30
C ALA A 166 -4.33 -23.99 9.42
N TYR A 167 -4.24 -24.22 8.12
CA TYR A 167 -5.21 -23.79 7.12
C TYR A 167 -5.82 -25.03 6.49
N THR A 168 -7.14 -25.03 6.32
CA THR A 168 -7.86 -26.09 5.63
C THR A 168 -8.91 -25.47 4.71
N GLY A 169 -8.83 -25.77 3.41
CA GLY A 169 -9.74 -25.20 2.41
C GLY A 169 -9.67 -25.92 1.07
N ARG A 170 -10.49 -25.51 0.11
CA ARG A 170 -10.49 -26.03 -1.27
C ARG A 170 -9.63 -25.21 -2.23
N LYS A 171 -9.01 -24.13 -1.75
CA LYS A 171 -8.04 -23.37 -2.53
C LYS A 171 -6.84 -24.27 -2.82
N PRO A 172 -6.24 -24.23 -4.03
CA PRO A 172 -5.19 -25.16 -4.44
C PRO A 172 -3.83 -24.77 -3.84
N VAL A 173 -3.77 -24.63 -2.52
CA VAL A 173 -2.55 -24.28 -1.80
C VAL A 173 -1.63 -25.50 -1.79
N ILE A 174 -0.36 -25.33 -2.16
CA ILE A 174 0.65 -26.39 -2.10
C ILE A 174 1.52 -26.28 -0.83
N SER A 175 2.04 -27.39 -0.33
CA SER A 175 2.98 -27.37 0.80
C SER A 175 4.33 -26.77 0.41
N SER A 176 5.10 -26.22 1.37
CA SER A 176 6.49 -25.81 1.12
C SER A 176 7.33 -26.93 0.52
N CYS A 177 7.22 -28.14 1.07
CA CYS A 177 7.93 -29.32 0.56
C CYS A 177 7.67 -29.60 -0.93
N LEU A 178 6.43 -29.43 -1.41
CA LEU A 178 6.09 -29.60 -2.82
C LEU A 178 6.60 -28.40 -3.64
N ALA A 179 6.45 -27.17 -3.12
CA ALA A 179 6.93 -25.97 -3.78
C ALA A 179 8.44 -25.99 -4.01
N ASP A 180 9.21 -26.53 -3.06
CA ASP A 180 10.68 -26.53 -3.06
C ASP A 180 11.30 -27.57 -4.01
N ILE A 181 10.52 -28.43 -4.66
CA ILE A 181 11.03 -29.43 -5.59
C ILE A 181 11.56 -28.72 -6.86
N PRO A 182 12.85 -28.84 -7.22
CA PRO A 182 13.35 -28.26 -8.46
C PRO A 182 12.66 -28.89 -9.67
N CYS A 183 12.18 -28.08 -10.62
CA CYS A 183 11.48 -28.58 -11.81
C CYS A 183 12.37 -29.55 -12.64
N ALA A 184 13.69 -29.31 -12.64
CA ALA A 184 14.67 -30.20 -13.27
C ALA A 184 14.64 -31.64 -12.70
N THR A 185 14.24 -31.83 -11.44
CA THR A 185 14.09 -33.16 -10.81
C THR A 185 12.82 -33.87 -11.28
N LEU A 186 11.74 -33.11 -11.51
CA LEU A 186 10.47 -33.63 -12.01
C LEU A 186 10.54 -33.96 -13.51
N GLY A 187 11.34 -33.20 -14.26
CA GLY A 187 11.29 -33.20 -15.72
C GLY A 187 9.98 -32.58 -16.24
N VAL A 188 9.88 -32.41 -17.56
CA VAL A 188 8.70 -31.78 -18.19
C VAL A 188 7.42 -32.55 -17.89
N GLN A 189 7.46 -33.88 -17.99
CA GLN A 189 6.30 -34.74 -17.69
C GLN A 189 5.90 -34.66 -16.22
N GLY A 190 6.85 -34.79 -15.29
CA GLY A 190 6.54 -34.73 -13.86
C GLY A 190 6.02 -33.35 -13.43
N LEU A 191 6.52 -32.27 -14.04
CA LEU A 191 6.00 -30.92 -13.82
C LEU A 191 4.53 -30.81 -14.27
N LEU A 192 4.21 -31.30 -15.48
CA LEU A 192 2.84 -31.33 -15.98
C LEU A 192 1.92 -32.17 -15.07
N ASP A 193 2.38 -33.35 -14.63
CA ASP A 193 1.62 -34.25 -13.77
C ASP A 193 1.26 -33.58 -12.44
N GLN A 194 2.21 -32.86 -11.83
CA GLN A 194 1.98 -32.13 -10.58
C GLN A 194 1.02 -30.94 -10.77
N LEU A 195 1.13 -30.19 -11.89
CA LEU A 195 0.21 -29.10 -12.21
C LEU A 195 -1.22 -29.64 -12.44
N ASN A 196 -1.36 -30.69 -13.24
CA ASN A 196 -2.63 -31.37 -13.50
C ASN A 196 -3.26 -31.90 -12.20
N SER A 197 -2.46 -32.54 -11.35
CA SER A 197 -2.92 -33.06 -10.05
C SER A 197 -3.42 -31.94 -9.14
N THR A 198 -2.66 -30.84 -9.05
CA THR A 198 -2.97 -29.69 -8.18
C THR A 198 -4.20 -28.92 -8.65
N LEU A 199 -4.32 -28.69 -9.96
CA LEU A 199 -5.36 -27.86 -10.57
C LEU A 199 -6.54 -28.65 -11.14
N ARG A 200 -6.53 -29.98 -10.97
CA ARG A 200 -7.56 -30.92 -11.45
C ARG A 200 -7.81 -30.80 -12.95
N THR A 201 -6.73 -30.77 -13.72
CA THR A 201 -6.75 -30.80 -15.19
C THR A 201 -6.12 -32.08 -15.73
N SER A 202 -6.21 -32.31 -17.04
CA SER A 202 -5.68 -33.51 -17.71
C SER A 202 -4.98 -33.15 -19.02
N TYR A 203 -4.26 -32.02 -19.06
CA TYR A 203 -3.51 -31.61 -20.24
C TYR A 203 -2.40 -32.61 -20.56
N THR A 204 -2.07 -32.74 -21.84
CA THR A 204 -1.00 -33.62 -22.33
C THR A 204 0.11 -32.79 -22.99
N LEU A 205 1.29 -33.39 -23.16
CA LEU A 205 2.40 -32.75 -23.88
C LEU A 205 2.26 -32.80 -25.41
N ASP A 206 1.08 -33.18 -25.93
CA ASP A 206 0.81 -33.17 -27.36
C ASP A 206 0.75 -31.74 -27.93
N ASP A 207 0.50 -30.75 -27.06
CA ASP A 207 0.58 -29.33 -27.41
C ASP A 207 2.04 -28.83 -27.31
N PRO A 208 2.66 -28.41 -28.45
CA PRO A 208 4.04 -27.95 -28.46
C PRO A 208 4.26 -26.65 -27.67
N SER A 209 3.25 -25.79 -27.56
CA SER A 209 3.34 -24.52 -26.84
C SER A 209 3.37 -24.75 -25.33
N LEU A 210 2.54 -25.68 -24.82
CA LEU A 210 2.60 -26.12 -23.43
C LEU A 210 3.95 -26.78 -23.12
N SER A 211 4.41 -27.72 -23.96
CA SER A 211 5.70 -28.37 -23.77
C SER A 211 6.84 -27.35 -23.68
N ALA A 212 6.89 -26.39 -24.62
CA ALA A 212 7.91 -25.35 -24.63
C ALA A 212 7.85 -24.45 -23.38
N LEU A 213 6.66 -24.15 -22.85
CA LEU A 213 6.49 -23.35 -21.63
C LEU A 213 7.01 -24.08 -20.38
N LEU A 214 6.80 -25.38 -20.29
CA LEU A 214 7.32 -26.22 -19.21
C LEU A 214 8.83 -26.47 -19.34
N GLU A 215 9.35 -26.55 -20.57
CA GLU A 215 10.79 -26.57 -20.83
C GLU A 215 11.47 -25.27 -20.42
N ASP A 216 10.85 -24.12 -20.68
CA ASP A 216 11.34 -22.81 -20.25
C ASP A 216 11.51 -22.78 -18.72
N CYS A 217 10.51 -23.25 -17.95
CA CYS A 217 10.59 -23.36 -16.48
C CYS A 217 11.81 -24.17 -16.00
N ASN A 218 12.13 -25.29 -16.68
CA ASN A 218 13.31 -26.09 -16.37
C ASN A 218 14.61 -25.34 -16.69
N ALA A 219 14.66 -24.68 -17.85
CA ALA A 219 15.83 -23.94 -18.30
C ALA A 219 16.20 -22.77 -17.37
N ASP A 220 15.21 -22.21 -16.69
CA ASP A 220 15.37 -21.09 -15.75
C ASP A 220 15.72 -21.52 -14.33
N ASN A 221 15.84 -22.84 -14.10
CA ASN A 221 16.04 -23.45 -12.78
C ASN A 221 14.94 -23.09 -11.78
N TYR A 222 13.68 -23.02 -12.24
CA TYR A 222 12.55 -22.85 -11.34
C TYR A 222 12.35 -24.10 -10.47
N ASP A 223 11.86 -23.87 -9.27
CA ASP A 223 11.20 -24.89 -8.49
C ASP A 223 9.71 -24.96 -8.83
N PHE A 224 9.06 -26.03 -8.38
CA PHE A 224 7.66 -26.27 -8.69
C PHE A 224 6.77 -25.12 -8.22
N GLY A 225 7.07 -24.53 -7.05
CA GLY A 225 6.36 -23.37 -6.53
C GLY A 225 6.41 -22.19 -7.50
N MET A 226 7.58 -21.85 -8.04
CA MET A 226 7.74 -20.71 -8.95
C MET A 226 7.00 -20.96 -10.25
N SER A 227 7.13 -22.15 -10.83
CA SER A 227 6.37 -22.54 -12.04
C SER A 227 4.86 -22.49 -11.79
N TYR A 228 4.41 -23.06 -10.68
CA TYR A 228 3.00 -23.06 -10.29
C TYR A 228 2.46 -21.64 -10.10
N GLY A 229 3.15 -20.79 -9.34
CA GLY A 229 2.72 -19.42 -9.06
C GLY A 229 2.64 -18.54 -10.32
N CYS A 230 3.57 -18.73 -11.28
CA CYS A 230 3.57 -18.00 -12.55
C CYS A 230 2.48 -18.49 -13.53
N LEU A 231 2.18 -19.79 -13.54
CA LEU A 231 1.28 -20.40 -14.54
C LEU A 231 -0.17 -20.54 -14.09
N ARG A 232 -0.42 -20.62 -12.78
CA ARG A 232 -1.76 -20.94 -12.23
C ARG A 232 -2.87 -20.05 -12.75
N ARG A 233 -2.59 -18.76 -12.97
CA ARG A 233 -3.59 -17.80 -13.46
C ARG A 233 -4.09 -18.11 -14.86
N THR A 234 -3.18 -18.51 -15.75
CA THR A 234 -3.47 -18.75 -17.16
C THR A 234 -3.73 -20.23 -17.44
N TRP A 235 -3.73 -21.07 -16.41
CA TRP A 235 -3.71 -22.52 -16.55
C TRP A 235 -4.97 -23.08 -17.22
N TYR A 236 -6.14 -22.45 -16.99
CA TYR A 236 -7.40 -22.91 -17.60
C TYR A 236 -7.68 -22.28 -18.97
N ILE A 237 -6.73 -21.53 -19.54
CA ILE A 237 -6.86 -20.99 -20.90
C ILE A 237 -6.56 -22.12 -21.90
N HIS A 238 -7.48 -22.38 -22.82
CA HIS A 238 -7.39 -23.52 -23.75
C HIS A 238 -6.33 -23.35 -24.85
N ASP A 239 -5.91 -22.11 -25.16
CA ASP A 239 -4.90 -21.83 -26.18
C ASP A 239 -3.54 -21.51 -25.54
N TRP A 240 -2.66 -22.51 -25.48
CA TRP A 240 -1.31 -22.38 -24.92
C TRP A 240 -0.39 -21.45 -25.70
N SER A 241 -0.64 -21.27 -27.01
CA SER A 241 0.12 -20.31 -27.81
C SER A 241 -0.21 -18.88 -27.40
N ALA A 242 -1.50 -18.58 -27.21
CA ALA A 242 -1.97 -17.31 -26.68
C ALA A 242 -1.48 -17.04 -25.25
N VAL A 243 -1.43 -18.07 -24.39
CA VAL A 243 -0.87 -17.94 -23.02
C VAL A 243 0.58 -17.51 -23.05
N ARG A 244 1.41 -18.17 -23.87
CA ARG A 244 2.83 -17.88 -23.94
C ARG A 244 3.09 -16.46 -24.46
N ASP A 245 2.36 -16.03 -25.47
CA ASP A 245 2.50 -14.68 -26.03
C ASP A 245 1.95 -13.62 -25.07
N ALA A 246 0.87 -13.89 -24.35
CA ALA A 246 0.34 -13.00 -23.32
C ALA A 246 1.33 -12.76 -22.18
N LEU A 247 1.99 -13.81 -21.67
CA LEU A 247 3.00 -13.68 -20.61
C LEU A 247 4.17 -12.79 -21.06
N ARG A 248 4.66 -12.97 -22.30
CA ARG A 248 5.73 -12.12 -22.86
C ARG A 248 5.28 -10.67 -22.99
N ARG A 249 4.05 -10.45 -23.46
CA ARG A 249 3.48 -9.11 -23.59
C ARG A 249 3.35 -8.43 -22.23
N PHE A 250 2.84 -9.12 -21.20
CA PHE A 250 2.71 -8.56 -19.86
C PHE A 250 4.07 -8.18 -19.24
N GLU A 251 5.09 -9.01 -19.43
CA GLU A 251 6.45 -8.68 -19.00
C GLU A 251 6.99 -7.42 -19.71
N GLU A 252 6.79 -7.30 -21.03
CA GLU A 252 7.20 -6.14 -21.80
C GLU A 252 6.50 -4.86 -21.33
N GLU A 253 5.18 -4.90 -21.18
CA GLU A 253 4.39 -3.78 -20.70
C GLU A 253 4.82 -3.34 -19.28
N ASP A 254 5.09 -4.30 -18.39
CA ASP A 254 5.57 -4.06 -17.03
C ASP A 254 6.94 -3.35 -17.02
N ARG A 255 7.82 -3.73 -17.93
CA ARG A 255 9.12 -3.09 -18.15
C ARG A 255 8.96 -1.69 -18.71
N GLU A 256 8.14 -1.51 -19.74
CA GLU A 256 7.87 -0.20 -20.34
C GLU A 256 7.26 0.77 -19.32
N ARG A 257 6.28 0.32 -18.53
CA ARG A 257 5.65 1.13 -17.46
C ARG A 257 6.70 1.65 -16.48
N ARG A 258 7.65 0.81 -16.06
CA ARG A 258 8.72 1.20 -15.12
C ARG A 258 9.77 2.11 -15.75
N GLN A 259 10.04 1.96 -17.05
CA GLN A 259 10.94 2.88 -17.76
C GLN A 259 10.29 4.26 -17.93
N LYS A 260 9.00 4.29 -18.29
CA LYS A 260 8.20 5.51 -18.45
C LYS A 260 7.91 6.22 -17.13
N ALA A 261 7.98 5.51 -16.00
CA ALA A 261 7.78 6.09 -14.67
C ALA A 261 8.80 7.17 -14.30
N PHE A 262 9.99 7.19 -14.94
CA PHE A 262 11.00 8.21 -14.71
C PHE A 262 11.02 9.25 -15.84
N VAL A 263 10.76 10.51 -15.48
CA VAL A 263 10.96 11.66 -16.37
C VAL A 263 12.05 12.55 -15.77
N GLY A 264 13.26 12.45 -16.33
CA GLY A 264 14.45 13.09 -15.77
C GLY A 264 14.79 12.54 -14.37
N ASN A 265 14.72 13.40 -13.35
CA ASN A 265 14.98 13.03 -11.95
C ASN A 265 13.69 12.88 -11.11
N ARG A 266 12.50 12.79 -11.74
CA ARG A 266 11.21 12.68 -11.05
C ARG A 266 10.48 11.40 -11.40
N ILE A 267 9.73 10.88 -10.43
CA ILE A 267 8.84 9.73 -10.61
C ILE A 267 7.45 10.28 -10.94
N GLN A 268 6.89 9.88 -12.07
CA GLN A 268 5.51 10.19 -12.44
C GLN A 268 4.65 8.95 -12.27
N VAL A 269 3.72 9.01 -11.32
CA VAL A 269 2.65 8.02 -11.18
C VAL A 269 1.39 8.66 -11.75
N PHE A 270 0.84 8.11 -12.83
CA PHE A 270 -0.42 8.58 -13.41
C PHE A 270 -1.56 8.20 -12.47
N ASP A 271 -2.47 9.13 -12.17
CA ASP A 271 -3.64 8.90 -11.31
C ASP A 271 -4.57 7.78 -11.85
N GLU A 272 -4.46 7.41 -13.14
CA GLU A 272 -5.25 6.33 -13.76
C GLU A 272 -4.56 4.95 -13.76
N VAL A 273 -3.24 4.85 -13.56
CA VAL A 273 -2.52 3.56 -13.47
C VAL A 273 -1.43 3.66 -12.40
N ALA A 274 -1.81 3.43 -11.15
CA ALA A 274 -0.87 3.28 -10.04
C ALA A 274 0.21 2.25 -10.42
N LEU A 275 1.49 2.58 -10.20
CA LEU A 275 2.58 1.65 -10.47
C LEU A 275 2.45 0.43 -9.56
N PRO A 276 2.28 -0.77 -10.13
CA PRO A 276 2.12 -1.97 -9.33
C PRO A 276 3.45 -2.37 -8.67
N PRO A 277 3.41 -3.16 -7.58
CA PRO A 277 4.63 -3.66 -6.98
C PRO A 277 5.41 -4.50 -7.99
N ARG A 278 6.75 -4.55 -7.88
CA ARG A 278 7.57 -5.39 -8.79
C ARG A 278 7.34 -6.88 -8.60
N ARG A 279 7.04 -7.27 -7.35
CA ARG A 279 6.92 -8.66 -6.94
C ARG A 279 5.81 -8.80 -5.92
N VAL A 280 5.23 -9.98 -5.86
CA VAL A 280 4.11 -10.33 -4.98
C VAL A 280 4.38 -11.69 -4.37
N TRP A 281 4.06 -11.86 -3.09
CA TRP A 281 4.09 -13.16 -2.45
C TRP A 281 2.78 -13.91 -2.74
N ASP A 282 2.84 -14.90 -3.62
CA ASP A 282 1.73 -15.80 -3.89
C ASP A 282 1.67 -16.88 -2.79
N LEU A 283 0.61 -16.82 -1.99
CA LEU A 283 0.45 -17.69 -0.83
C LEU A 283 0.11 -19.13 -1.23
N TYR A 284 -0.41 -19.36 -2.45
CA TYR A 284 -0.74 -20.71 -2.88
C TYR A 284 0.51 -21.49 -3.25
N SER A 285 1.45 -20.86 -3.97
CA SER A 285 2.75 -21.42 -4.36
C SER A 285 3.85 -21.32 -3.30
N ASN A 286 3.68 -20.46 -2.30
CA ASN A 286 4.76 -20.07 -1.38
C ASN A 286 5.97 -19.42 -2.07
N ARG A 287 5.73 -18.60 -3.09
CA ARG A 287 6.80 -17.92 -3.83
C ARG A 287 6.51 -16.45 -4.06
N VAL A 288 7.60 -15.68 -4.08
CA VAL A 288 7.60 -14.30 -4.54
C VAL A 288 7.72 -14.33 -6.07
N VAL A 289 6.61 -14.04 -6.74
CA VAL A 289 6.50 -14.05 -8.20
C VAL A 289 6.50 -12.61 -8.76
N PRO A 290 6.90 -12.40 -10.02
CA PRO A 290 6.79 -11.09 -10.66
C PRO A 290 5.34 -10.64 -10.75
N TRP A 291 5.05 -9.35 -10.49
CA TRP A 291 3.65 -8.88 -10.50
C TRP A 291 2.97 -9.04 -11.85
N TRP A 292 3.65 -8.92 -12.98
CA TRP A 292 3.03 -9.04 -14.30
C TRP A 292 2.49 -10.44 -14.63
N THR A 293 2.87 -11.46 -13.84
CA THR A 293 2.20 -12.77 -13.87
C THR A 293 0.83 -12.74 -13.17
N GLN A 294 0.53 -11.65 -12.49
CA GLN A 294 -0.64 -11.38 -11.65
C GLN A 294 -1.39 -10.13 -12.19
N ILE A 295 -2.70 -10.03 -11.98
CA ILE A 295 -3.51 -8.83 -12.37
C ILE A 295 -4.11 -8.10 -11.18
N TYR A 296 -4.24 -8.78 -10.05
CA TYR A 296 -4.91 -8.23 -8.88
C TYR A 296 -3.89 -7.61 -7.94
N GLN A 297 -4.24 -6.42 -7.42
CA GLN A 297 -3.54 -5.76 -6.33
C GLN A 297 -3.40 -6.73 -5.15
N PRO A 298 -2.17 -6.98 -4.67
CA PRO A 298 -1.98 -7.87 -3.52
C PRO A 298 -2.42 -7.17 -2.23
N GLN A 299 -2.72 -7.96 -1.21
CA GLN A 299 -3.02 -7.43 0.10
C GLN A 299 -1.70 -7.09 0.84
N PRO A 300 -1.46 -5.85 1.29
CA PRO A 300 -0.20 -5.50 1.92
C PRO A 300 -0.16 -5.86 3.41
N ILE A 301 1.02 -6.25 3.88
CA ILE A 301 1.32 -6.50 5.29
C ILE A 301 2.19 -5.36 5.82
N SER A 302 1.71 -4.71 6.88
CA SER A 302 2.49 -3.75 7.66
C SER A 302 2.84 -4.36 9.02
N HIS A 303 4.02 -4.05 9.57
CA HIS A 303 4.44 -4.62 10.84
C HIS A 303 5.34 -3.69 11.65
N ALA A 304 5.38 -3.87 12.97
CA ALA A 304 6.32 -3.14 13.82
C ALA A 304 7.76 -3.57 13.55
N TRP A 305 8.70 -2.65 13.83
CA TRP A 305 10.12 -2.97 13.78
C TRP A 305 10.55 -3.63 15.10
N VAL A 306 11.40 -4.65 14.99
CA VAL A 306 12.04 -5.32 16.11
C VAL A 306 13.53 -4.97 16.15
N ASP A 307 14.17 -5.09 17.31
CA ASP A 307 15.59 -4.79 17.48
C ASP A 307 16.46 -5.63 16.53
N ALA A 308 17.58 -5.07 16.05
CA ALA A 308 18.55 -5.83 15.27
C ALA A 308 19.02 -7.10 16.01
N LYS A 309 19.20 -7.04 17.33
CA LYS A 309 19.59 -8.20 18.16
C LYS A 309 18.50 -9.28 18.23
N ASP A 310 17.25 -8.91 17.98
CA ASP A 310 16.07 -9.78 18.02
C ASP A 310 15.62 -10.22 16.62
N ARG A 311 16.37 -9.83 15.58
CA ARG A 311 16.17 -10.24 14.18
C ARG A 311 17.16 -11.31 13.75
N VAL A 312 16.75 -12.05 12.72
CA VAL A 312 17.59 -12.98 11.96
C VAL A 312 17.34 -12.75 10.48
N ASP A 313 18.42 -12.82 9.71
CA ASP A 313 18.43 -12.72 8.27
C ASP A 313 18.32 -14.12 7.67
N VAL A 314 17.14 -14.47 7.17
CA VAL A 314 16.81 -15.83 6.73
C VAL A 314 16.96 -15.96 5.21
N TRP A 315 17.80 -16.89 4.77
CA TRP A 315 17.84 -17.34 3.38
C TRP A 315 16.69 -18.33 3.15
N THR A 316 15.85 -18.07 2.16
CA THR A 316 14.61 -18.84 1.96
C THR A 316 14.36 -19.09 0.47
N PRO A 317 13.79 -20.25 0.11
CA PRO A 317 13.34 -20.51 -1.26
C PRO A 317 12.14 -19.63 -1.65
N ILE A 318 11.44 -19.03 -0.68
CA ILE A 318 10.26 -18.18 -0.93
C ILE A 318 10.58 -17.02 -1.89
N ASN A 319 11.73 -16.35 -1.72
CA ASN A 319 12.19 -15.31 -2.64
C ASN A 319 13.24 -15.81 -3.65
N GLY A 320 13.38 -17.14 -3.80
CA GLY A 320 14.35 -17.78 -4.67
C GLY A 320 15.80 -17.58 -4.23
N TYR A 321 16.06 -17.44 -2.92
CA TYR A 321 17.39 -17.17 -2.36
C TYR A 321 18.07 -15.93 -2.98
N LYS A 322 17.30 -14.92 -3.36
CA LYS A 322 17.83 -13.71 -4.01
C LYS A 322 18.38 -12.69 -3.02
N TRP A 323 17.92 -12.70 -1.78
CA TRP A 323 18.43 -11.88 -0.68
C TRP A 323 17.99 -12.48 0.66
N PRO A 324 18.73 -12.22 1.75
CA PRO A 324 18.28 -12.63 3.06
C PRO A 324 17.07 -11.79 3.51
N VAL A 325 16.14 -12.42 4.24
CA VAL A 325 14.88 -11.82 4.69
C VAL A 325 14.97 -11.52 6.19
N PRO A 326 15.00 -10.25 6.60
CA PRO A 326 15.07 -9.89 8.02
C PRO A 326 13.72 -10.11 8.71
N ILE A 327 13.65 -11.07 9.64
CA ILE A 327 12.45 -11.36 10.44
C ILE A 327 12.79 -11.50 11.93
N PRO A 328 11.82 -11.41 12.86
CA PRO A 328 12.09 -11.69 14.26
C PRO A 328 12.53 -13.15 14.50
N LYS A 329 13.50 -13.36 15.41
CA LYS A 329 14.10 -14.68 15.70
C LYS A 329 13.12 -15.76 16.15
N ASP A 330 12.01 -15.35 16.75
CA ASP A 330 10.96 -16.18 17.33
C ASP A 330 9.79 -16.40 16.37
N THR A 331 10.00 -16.24 15.06
CA THR A 331 8.95 -16.31 14.04
C THR A 331 9.36 -17.16 12.85
N ASN A 332 8.41 -17.46 11.97
CA ASN A 332 8.63 -18.27 10.78
C ASN A 332 7.70 -17.83 9.64
N LEU A 333 8.22 -17.74 8.41
CA LEU A 333 7.48 -17.27 7.23
C LEU A 333 6.32 -18.19 6.86
N ASP A 334 6.44 -19.50 7.05
CA ASP A 334 5.37 -20.45 6.76
C ASP A 334 4.23 -20.35 7.78
N LEU A 335 4.52 -20.03 9.05
CA LEU A 335 3.48 -19.72 10.04
C LEU A 335 2.74 -18.44 9.67
N ILE A 336 3.46 -17.40 9.24
CA ILE A 336 2.87 -16.16 8.73
C ILE A 336 1.97 -16.48 7.53
N ARG A 337 2.44 -17.29 6.57
CA ARG A 337 1.66 -17.73 5.42
C ARG A 337 0.37 -18.43 5.82
N ILE A 338 0.41 -19.37 6.77
CA ILE A 338 -0.79 -20.06 7.28
C ILE A 338 -1.78 -19.05 7.86
N GLU A 339 -1.29 -18.07 8.64
CA GLU A 339 -2.15 -17.01 9.15
C GLU A 339 -2.76 -16.17 8.04
N MET A 340 -1.98 -15.76 7.03
CA MET A 340 -2.49 -14.97 5.92
C MET A 340 -3.53 -15.73 5.09
N LEU A 341 -3.40 -17.05 4.94
CA LEU A 341 -4.42 -17.92 4.34
C LEU A 341 -5.68 -18.07 5.20
N ASN A 342 -5.60 -17.79 6.49
CA ASN A 342 -6.76 -17.76 7.39
C ASN A 342 -7.36 -16.34 7.57
N VAL A 343 -6.64 -15.30 7.16
CA VAL A 343 -7.13 -13.92 7.16
C VAL A 343 -8.07 -13.70 5.96
N ASN A 344 -9.24 -13.10 6.22
CA ASN A 344 -10.25 -12.74 5.20
C ASN A 344 -10.67 -13.88 4.24
N LEU A 345 -10.86 -15.10 4.76
CA LEU A 345 -11.29 -16.28 3.98
C LEU A 345 -10.29 -16.71 2.88
N GLY A 346 -8.99 -16.44 3.07
CA GLY A 346 -7.90 -16.95 2.23
C GLY A 346 -7.39 -15.94 1.22
N ALA A 347 -6.61 -14.98 1.69
CA ALA A 347 -5.80 -14.17 0.79
C ALA A 347 -5.00 -15.09 -0.16
N GLU A 348 -5.01 -14.75 -1.44
CA GLU A 348 -4.24 -15.48 -2.45
C GLU A 348 -2.83 -14.90 -2.58
N ARG A 349 -2.75 -13.57 -2.47
CA ARG A 349 -1.57 -12.77 -2.80
C ARG A 349 -1.36 -11.72 -1.73
N MET A 350 -0.17 -11.71 -1.17
CA MET A 350 0.26 -10.74 -0.18
C MET A 350 1.43 -9.94 -0.72
N TRP A 351 1.62 -8.75 -0.17
CA TRP A 351 2.84 -8.00 -0.35
C TRP A 351 3.46 -7.76 1.02
N LEU A 352 4.72 -8.17 1.16
CA LEU A 352 5.50 -8.01 2.37
C LEU A 352 6.84 -7.39 1.96
N ASP A 353 7.16 -6.22 2.49
CA ASP A 353 8.34 -5.43 2.12
C ASP A 353 9.64 -6.24 2.17
N VAL A 354 9.87 -6.99 3.25
CA VAL A 354 11.09 -7.80 3.42
C VAL A 354 11.22 -8.96 2.43
N LEU A 355 10.09 -9.41 1.83
CA LEU A 355 10.06 -10.46 0.81
C LEU A 355 10.03 -9.92 -0.62
N CYS A 356 9.27 -8.85 -0.87
CA CYS A 356 8.95 -8.36 -2.20
C CYS A 356 9.94 -7.27 -2.67
N LEU A 357 10.57 -6.54 -1.75
CA LEU A 357 11.66 -5.61 -2.06
C LEU A 357 13.01 -6.31 -1.85
N ARG A 358 13.94 -6.04 -2.77
CA ARG A 358 15.31 -6.54 -2.68
C ARG A 358 15.99 -5.98 -1.43
N GLN A 359 16.46 -6.87 -0.55
CA GLN A 359 17.18 -6.54 0.68
C GLN A 359 18.70 -6.61 0.48
N VAL A 360 19.45 -6.10 1.46
CA VAL A 360 20.92 -6.09 1.46
C VAL A 360 21.48 -7.52 1.55
N GLY A 361 22.53 -7.81 0.77
CA GLY A 361 23.39 -8.98 0.98
C GLY A 361 23.10 -10.17 0.07
N GLY A 362 22.36 -9.94 -1.02
CA GLY A 362 21.96 -10.94 -2.01
C GLY A 362 22.79 -10.95 -3.30
N PRO A 363 22.64 -11.98 -4.15
CA PRO A 363 23.00 -11.87 -5.57
C PRO A 363 22.31 -10.65 -6.21
N GLU A 364 23.00 -9.98 -7.13
CA GLU A 364 22.49 -8.80 -7.84
C GLU A 364 22.15 -7.62 -6.90
N GLU A 365 22.90 -7.49 -5.79
CA GLU A 365 22.83 -6.35 -4.86
C GLU A 365 22.99 -5.00 -5.58
N ASP A 366 23.76 -4.95 -6.67
CA ASP A 366 23.96 -3.79 -7.51
C ASP A 366 22.66 -3.25 -8.12
N LEU A 367 21.65 -4.11 -8.34
CA LEU A 367 20.33 -3.70 -8.81
C LEU A 367 19.47 -3.06 -7.72
N ARG A 368 19.80 -3.26 -6.44
CA ARG A 368 18.95 -2.80 -5.33
C ARG A 368 18.78 -1.29 -5.35
N ALA A 369 19.86 -0.54 -5.55
CA ALA A 369 19.79 0.91 -5.62
C ALA A 369 18.90 1.40 -6.77
N GLU A 370 18.99 0.77 -7.94
CA GLU A 370 18.17 1.12 -9.11
C GLU A 370 16.71 0.73 -8.94
N GLU A 371 16.41 -0.46 -8.40
CA GLU A 371 15.03 -0.87 -8.06
C GLU A 371 14.43 0.08 -7.02
N TRP A 372 15.18 0.42 -5.97
CA TRP A 372 14.70 1.25 -4.86
C TRP A 372 14.43 2.70 -5.25
N LYS A 373 15.12 3.25 -6.28
CA LYS A 373 14.78 4.58 -6.82
C LYS A 373 13.31 4.70 -7.19
N LEU A 374 12.68 3.61 -7.64
CA LEU A 374 11.27 3.58 -8.03
C LEU A 374 10.38 2.97 -6.96
N ASP A 375 10.76 1.79 -6.47
CA ASP A 375 9.87 0.93 -5.68
C ASP A 375 9.64 1.49 -4.26
N VAL A 376 10.63 2.14 -3.65
CA VAL A 376 10.49 2.70 -2.29
C VAL A 376 9.62 3.97 -2.29
N PRO A 377 9.81 4.96 -3.17
CA PRO A 377 8.95 6.15 -3.17
C PRO A 377 7.50 5.88 -3.57
N THR A 378 7.23 4.81 -4.33
CA THR A 378 5.89 4.48 -4.84
C THR A 378 5.11 3.54 -3.93
N ILE A 379 5.74 2.95 -2.90
CA ILE A 379 5.17 1.94 -2.01
C ILE A 379 3.82 2.35 -1.39
N GLY A 380 3.63 3.64 -1.07
CA GLY A 380 2.39 4.11 -0.45
C GLY A 380 1.13 3.86 -1.29
N HIS A 381 1.27 3.77 -2.62
CA HIS A 381 0.15 3.45 -3.53
C HIS A 381 -0.40 2.04 -3.31
N LEU A 382 0.46 1.11 -2.88
CA LEU A 382 0.06 -0.26 -2.58
C LEU A 382 -0.89 -0.33 -1.37
N TYR A 383 -0.69 0.57 -0.41
CA TYR A 383 -1.50 0.64 0.80
C TYR A 383 -2.73 1.52 0.61
N ASP A 384 -2.72 2.45 -0.34
CA ASP A 384 -3.90 3.24 -0.62
C ASP A 384 -5.06 2.36 -1.14
N GLY A 385 -6.28 2.65 -0.68
CA GLY A 385 -7.46 1.81 -0.93
C GLY A 385 -7.43 0.38 -0.32
N ALA A 386 -6.27 -0.16 0.05
CA ALA A 386 -6.11 -1.58 0.37
C ALA A 386 -6.61 -1.99 1.76
N ASN A 387 -6.96 -3.27 1.94
CA ASN A 387 -7.18 -3.87 3.25
C ASN A 387 -5.83 -4.31 3.84
N VAL A 388 -5.29 -3.61 4.83
CA VAL A 388 -3.93 -3.87 5.34
C VAL A 388 -3.96 -4.88 6.48
N VAL A 389 -3.08 -5.88 6.44
CA VAL A 389 -2.83 -6.76 7.58
C VAL A 389 -1.72 -6.17 8.44
N ILE A 390 -1.96 -5.99 9.74
CA ILE A 390 -1.04 -5.25 10.62
C ILE A 390 -0.57 -6.12 11.78
N TYR A 391 0.74 -6.35 11.88
CA TYR A 391 1.40 -6.94 13.05
C TYR A 391 1.94 -5.85 13.98
N LEU A 392 1.20 -5.52 15.04
CA LEU A 392 1.57 -4.44 15.96
C LEU A 392 2.76 -4.76 16.88
N GLY A 393 3.01 -6.05 17.17
CA GLY A 393 4.10 -6.52 18.03
C GLY A 393 5.39 -6.95 17.29
N GLY A 394 5.39 -6.83 15.96
CA GLY A 394 6.45 -7.34 15.08
C GLY A 394 5.93 -8.45 14.17
N LEU A 395 6.48 -8.54 12.96
CA LEU A 395 6.04 -9.46 11.92
C LEU A 395 5.91 -10.91 12.44
N GLY A 396 4.73 -11.52 12.31
CA GLY A 396 4.50 -12.91 12.73
C GLY A 396 4.37 -13.17 14.23
N ARG A 397 4.56 -12.16 15.09
CA ARG A 397 4.47 -12.30 16.54
C ARG A 397 3.02 -12.23 17.05
N PRO A 398 2.71 -12.89 18.18
CA PRO A 398 1.43 -12.70 18.85
C PRO A 398 1.24 -11.25 19.29
N LEU A 399 0.01 -10.78 19.21
CA LEU A 399 -0.41 -9.48 19.69
C LEU A 399 -0.45 -9.50 21.22
N THR A 400 0.64 -9.09 21.82
CA THR A 400 0.77 -8.88 23.26
C THR A 400 1.01 -7.40 23.54
N LEU A 401 0.43 -6.89 24.63
CA LEU A 401 0.64 -5.51 25.08
C LEU A 401 1.10 -5.52 26.53
N LYS A 402 2.26 -4.96 26.78
CA LYS A 402 2.82 -4.69 28.10
C LYS A 402 2.84 -3.18 28.37
N ASP A 403 2.94 -2.81 29.65
CA ASP A 403 3.08 -1.41 30.03
C ASP A 403 4.33 -0.80 29.38
N GLY A 404 4.17 0.36 28.74
CA GLY A 404 5.22 1.05 28.00
C GLY A 404 5.35 0.66 26.53
N ASP A 405 4.72 -0.43 26.05
CA ASP A 405 4.82 -0.85 24.65
C ASP A 405 4.26 0.21 23.69
N LEU A 406 3.14 0.85 24.05
CA LEU A 406 2.53 1.92 23.23
C LEU A 406 3.40 3.20 23.19
N ASP A 407 4.31 3.35 24.14
CA ASP A 407 5.19 4.50 24.28
C ASP A 407 6.59 4.25 23.69
N ASN A 408 6.90 3.00 23.34
CA ASN A 408 8.15 2.61 22.70
C ASN A 408 8.28 3.20 21.29
N ASN A 409 9.43 3.74 20.92
CA ASN A 409 9.69 4.30 19.58
C ASN A 409 9.53 3.27 18.45
N ARG A 410 9.60 1.97 18.76
CA ARG A 410 9.38 0.87 17.81
C ARG A 410 7.93 0.42 17.70
N CYS A 411 7.07 0.94 18.58
CA CYS A 411 5.64 0.70 18.51
C CYS A 411 5.13 1.05 17.11
N TRP A 412 4.31 0.18 16.53
CA TRP A 412 3.76 0.42 15.20
C TRP A 412 3.04 1.78 15.12
N PHE A 413 2.28 2.14 16.16
CA PHE A 413 1.57 3.41 16.28
C PHE A 413 2.48 4.64 16.20
N ARG A 414 3.79 4.51 16.43
CA ARG A 414 4.79 5.59 16.44
C ARG A 414 5.72 5.57 15.23
N ARG A 415 5.57 4.60 14.32
CA ARG A 415 6.37 4.56 13.08
C ARG A 415 6.07 5.78 12.21
N ALA A 416 7.15 6.35 11.70
CA ALA A 416 7.20 7.36 10.66
C ALA A 416 6.33 7.04 9.42
N TRP A 417 6.48 5.81 8.92
CA TRP A 417 5.84 5.31 7.70
C TRP A 417 4.36 4.95 7.87
N ILE A 418 3.84 5.02 9.10
CA ILE A 418 2.48 4.59 9.41
C ILE A 418 1.45 5.22 8.50
N VAL A 419 1.64 6.52 8.18
CA VAL A 419 0.68 7.34 7.45
C VAL A 419 0.45 6.80 6.04
N GLN A 420 1.47 6.20 5.43
CA GLN A 420 1.35 5.52 4.13
C GLN A 420 0.78 4.12 4.30
N GLU A 421 1.15 3.41 5.37
CA GLU A 421 0.82 1.99 5.59
C GLU A 421 -0.55 1.74 6.26
N VAL A 422 -1.34 2.80 6.53
CA VAL A 422 -2.62 2.70 7.25
C VAL A 422 -3.71 1.97 6.43
N GLY A 423 -3.79 2.26 5.13
CA GLY A 423 -4.79 1.76 4.17
C GLY A 423 -6.29 1.89 4.48
N TYR A 424 -7.07 1.40 3.50
CA TYR A 424 -8.53 1.19 3.44
C TYR A 424 -9.20 0.76 4.75
N SER A 425 -9.07 -0.54 4.93
CA SER A 425 -9.53 -1.31 6.07
C SER A 425 -8.33 -2.05 6.66
N ARG A 426 -8.47 -2.59 7.88
CA ARG A 426 -7.34 -3.15 8.62
C ARG A 426 -7.74 -4.42 9.34
N VAL A 427 -6.89 -5.42 9.25
CA VAL A 427 -6.94 -6.64 10.07
C VAL A 427 -5.73 -6.65 10.98
N ILE A 428 -5.93 -6.79 12.29
CA ILE A 428 -4.82 -6.97 13.23
C ILE A 428 -4.44 -8.45 13.22
N ALA A 429 -3.18 -8.74 12.92
CA ALA A 429 -2.61 -10.07 12.92
C ALA A 429 -1.91 -10.39 14.25
N GLY A 430 -1.58 -11.66 14.45
CA GLY A 430 -1.12 -12.20 15.72
C GLY A 430 -2.22 -12.27 16.78
N ASP A 431 -3.49 -12.21 16.38
CA ASP A 431 -4.62 -12.12 17.31
C ASP A 431 -4.74 -13.36 18.19
N MET A 432 -4.97 -13.12 19.47
CA MET A 432 -4.95 -14.11 20.55
C MET A 432 -6.32 -14.09 21.25
N PRO A 433 -6.95 -15.24 21.58
CA PRO A 433 -8.29 -15.25 22.19
C PRO A 433 -8.41 -14.47 23.51
N ASP A 434 -7.30 -14.37 24.25
CA ASP A 434 -7.12 -13.61 25.49
C ASP A 434 -6.36 -12.29 25.28
N GLY A 435 -6.12 -11.93 24.02
CA GLY A 435 -5.38 -10.75 23.61
C GLY A 435 -6.17 -9.44 23.74
N PRO A 436 -5.51 -8.30 23.50
CA PRO A 436 -6.09 -6.98 23.71
C PRO A 436 -7.27 -6.68 22.79
N MET A 437 -7.47 -7.44 21.72
CA MET A 437 -8.63 -7.33 20.82
C MET A 437 -9.94 -7.78 21.47
N HIS A 438 -9.86 -8.65 22.50
CA HIS A 438 -11.03 -9.23 23.18
C HIS A 438 -11.19 -8.73 24.63
N ALA A 439 -10.47 -7.67 25.00
CA ALA A 439 -10.57 -7.08 26.34
C ALA A 439 -12.03 -6.63 26.63
N LYS A 440 -12.55 -7.02 27.80
CA LYS A 440 -13.95 -6.75 28.17
C LYS A 440 -14.23 -5.24 28.28
N HIS A 441 -15.31 -4.82 27.61
CA HIS A 441 -15.79 -3.44 27.61
C HIS A 441 -17.07 -3.34 28.45
N ARG A 442 -16.94 -3.13 29.77
CA ARG A 442 -18.09 -2.96 30.68
C ARG A 442 -18.40 -1.48 30.90
N LYS A 443 -19.66 -1.06 30.70
CA LYS A 443 -20.14 0.31 31.00
C LYS A 443 -19.31 1.44 30.35
N ARG A 444 -18.89 1.27 29.09
CA ARG A 444 -18.09 2.27 28.33
C ARG A 444 -16.71 2.62 28.94
N LYS A 445 -16.17 1.77 29.82
CA LYS A 445 -14.79 1.85 30.30
C LYS A 445 -14.15 0.46 30.22
N TYR A 446 -12.93 0.39 29.70
CA TYR A 446 -12.13 -0.82 29.86
C TYR A 446 -11.71 -0.96 31.33
N GLU A 447 -11.56 -2.19 31.80
CA GLU A 447 -11.18 -2.47 33.19
C GLU A 447 -9.77 -1.93 33.53
N THR A 448 -8.92 -1.68 32.53
CA THR A 448 -7.55 -1.18 32.67
C THR A 448 -7.21 -0.05 31.67
N GLU A 449 -6.20 0.77 32.00
CA GLU A 449 -5.78 1.93 31.20
C GLU A 449 -5.19 1.55 29.83
N LEU A 450 -4.43 0.45 29.77
CA LEU A 450 -3.67 0.05 28.58
C LEU A 450 -4.58 -0.36 27.39
N PRO A 451 -5.62 -1.21 27.55
CA PRO A 451 -6.60 -1.47 26.48
C PRO A 451 -7.33 -0.20 26.03
N THR A 452 -7.68 0.70 26.97
CA THR A 452 -8.30 1.98 26.63
C THR A 452 -7.41 2.80 25.69
N ARG A 453 -6.13 2.96 26.04
CA ARG A 453 -5.15 3.67 25.21
C ARG A 453 -4.97 3.01 23.85
N PHE A 454 -4.89 1.68 23.80
CA PHE A 454 -4.78 0.91 22.57
C PHE A 454 -5.96 1.15 21.61
N HIS A 455 -7.21 1.02 22.10
CA HIS A 455 -8.39 1.24 21.27
C HIS A 455 -8.54 2.71 20.83
N ASN A 456 -8.14 3.66 21.68
CA ASN A 456 -8.11 5.08 21.30
C ASN A 456 -7.10 5.35 20.18
N GLN A 457 -5.88 4.81 20.25
CA GLN A 457 -4.88 4.94 19.19
C GLN A 457 -5.35 4.31 17.87
N ARG A 458 -6.02 3.15 17.92
CA ARG A 458 -6.63 2.53 16.72
C ARG A 458 -7.70 3.40 16.09
N ARG A 459 -8.57 4.02 16.90
CA ARG A 459 -9.60 4.94 16.42
C ARG A 459 -8.97 6.20 15.80
N TYR A 460 -7.93 6.73 16.43
CA TYR A 460 -7.20 7.90 15.95
C TYR A 460 -6.58 7.67 14.56
N ILE A 461 -5.86 6.56 14.37
CA ILE A 461 -5.28 6.20 13.07
C ILE A 461 -6.33 5.99 11.99
N ARG A 462 -7.52 5.52 12.36
CA ARG A 462 -8.65 5.43 11.41
C ARG A 462 -9.06 6.80 10.87
N GLY A 463 -8.97 7.86 11.68
CA GLY A 463 -9.22 9.23 11.24
C GLY A 463 -8.12 9.80 10.34
N ILE A 464 -6.84 9.54 10.67
CA ILE A 464 -5.70 10.14 9.95
C ILE A 464 -5.73 9.90 8.44
N LYS A 465 -6.16 8.71 7.97
CA LYS A 465 -6.21 8.40 6.53
C LYS A 465 -7.03 9.41 5.72
N TYR A 466 -8.06 10.01 6.31
CA TYR A 466 -8.94 10.94 5.60
C TYR A 466 -8.49 12.39 5.68
N SER A 467 -7.35 12.67 6.33
CA SER A 467 -6.82 14.02 6.49
C SER A 467 -5.36 14.11 6.05
N VAL A 468 -5.10 14.77 4.92
CA VAL A 468 -3.73 15.08 4.46
C VAL A 468 -2.95 15.86 5.51
N PHE A 469 -3.59 16.81 6.20
CA PHE A 469 -2.95 17.59 7.26
C PHE A 469 -2.78 16.81 8.57
N GLY A 470 -3.72 15.94 8.94
CA GLY A 470 -3.53 15.04 10.09
C GLY A 470 -2.40 14.03 9.85
N ALA A 471 -2.28 13.54 8.62
CA ALA A 471 -1.15 12.74 8.14
C ALA A 471 0.19 13.50 8.29
N LEU A 472 0.24 14.77 7.85
CA LEU A 472 1.43 15.60 7.96
C LEU A 472 1.76 16.01 9.40
N GLU A 473 0.77 16.26 10.25
CA GLU A 473 0.97 16.55 11.68
C GLU A 473 1.65 15.38 12.37
N GLU A 474 1.20 14.15 12.08
CA GLU A 474 1.90 12.96 12.54
C GLU A 474 3.32 12.85 12.00
N MET A 475 3.56 13.23 10.74
CA MET A 475 4.90 13.26 10.17
C MET A 475 5.79 14.31 10.87
N GLN A 476 5.29 15.52 11.14
CA GLN A 476 6.03 16.58 11.85
C GLN A 476 6.55 16.09 13.22
N HIS A 477 5.73 15.30 13.93
CA HIS A 477 6.13 14.75 15.23
C HIS A 477 7.17 13.63 15.14
N ARG A 478 7.32 12.99 13.97
CA ARG A 478 8.05 11.72 13.83
C ARG A 478 9.27 11.79 12.92
N LEU A 479 9.35 12.76 12.00
CA LEU A 479 10.29 12.74 10.88
C LEU A 479 10.76 14.13 10.42
N ARG A 480 11.94 14.12 9.79
CA ARG A 480 12.50 15.24 8.99
C ARG A 480 13.02 14.79 7.62
N ASP A 481 12.67 13.60 7.14
CA ASP A 481 13.24 13.03 5.90
C ASP A 481 12.37 13.23 4.66
N TRP A 482 13.03 13.42 3.52
CA TRP A 482 12.46 13.89 2.24
C TRP A 482 11.79 12.81 1.37
N HIS A 483 11.99 11.51 1.66
CA HIS A 483 11.47 10.40 0.84
C HIS A 483 9.93 10.33 0.75
N PHE A 484 9.21 11.10 1.57
CA PHE A 484 7.76 11.20 1.59
C PHE A 484 7.17 12.08 0.49
N LEU A 485 8.00 12.85 -0.23
CA LEU A 485 7.57 13.76 -1.30
C LEU A 485 6.82 13.05 -2.43
N ALA A 486 7.20 11.83 -2.81
CA ALA A 486 6.58 11.13 -3.95
C ALA A 486 5.12 10.72 -3.70
N TYR A 487 4.80 10.19 -2.51
CA TYR A 487 3.40 9.92 -2.10
C TYR A 487 2.61 11.24 -1.98
N TYR A 488 3.30 12.30 -1.58
CA TYR A 488 2.74 13.62 -1.38
C TYR A 488 2.47 14.40 -2.69
N GLU A 489 3.08 13.97 -3.79
CA GLU A 489 2.86 14.54 -5.12
C GLU A 489 1.72 13.84 -5.89
N ALA A 490 1.03 12.87 -5.29
CA ALA A 490 -0.22 12.30 -5.82
C ALA A 490 -1.35 13.36 -5.93
N GLY A 491 -2.29 13.19 -6.87
CA GLY A 491 -3.32 14.19 -7.19
C GLY A 491 -4.10 14.72 -5.98
N LYS A 492 -4.60 13.83 -5.11
CA LYS A 492 -5.37 14.19 -3.91
C LYS A 492 -4.59 15.07 -2.92
N SER A 493 -3.30 14.80 -2.73
CA SER A 493 -2.42 15.58 -1.85
C SER A 493 -2.15 16.97 -2.42
N ARG A 494 -1.99 17.08 -3.75
CA ARG A 494 -1.83 18.36 -4.46
C ARG A 494 -3.05 19.26 -4.29
N VAL A 495 -4.25 18.72 -4.42
CA VAL A 495 -5.49 19.49 -4.21
C VAL A 495 -5.59 19.98 -2.78
N ALA A 496 -5.33 19.14 -1.79
CA ALA A 496 -5.38 19.52 -0.38
C ALA A 496 -4.45 20.72 -0.07
N LEU A 497 -3.23 20.66 -0.58
CA LEU A 497 -2.25 21.74 -0.46
C LEU A 497 -2.70 23.04 -1.10
N PHE A 498 -3.20 22.93 -2.33
CA PHE A 498 -3.68 24.07 -3.08
C PHE A 498 -4.87 24.74 -2.37
N SER A 499 -5.82 23.94 -1.89
CA SER A 499 -7.09 24.42 -1.35
C SER A 499 -7.03 24.92 0.09
N PHE A 500 -6.08 24.44 0.90
CA PHE A 500 -6.12 24.67 2.35
C PHE A 500 -4.85 25.22 2.96
N TYR A 501 -3.68 25.08 2.32
CA TYR A 501 -2.45 25.64 2.88
C TYR A 501 -2.38 27.14 2.58
N PRO A 502 -2.33 28.04 3.58
CA PRO A 502 -2.54 29.47 3.34
C PRO A 502 -1.32 30.19 2.79
N GLU A 503 -0.12 29.80 3.23
CA GLU A 503 1.10 30.51 2.87
C GLU A 503 1.63 30.08 1.49
N LEU A 504 2.23 31.04 0.79
CA LEU A 504 2.89 30.83 -0.49
C LEU A 504 4.07 29.86 -0.40
N GLY A 505 4.24 29.05 -1.42
CA GLY A 505 5.44 28.23 -1.55
C GLY A 505 6.72 29.06 -1.68
N ASN A 506 7.76 28.61 -0.99
CA ASN A 506 9.08 29.25 -0.99
C ASN A 506 10.15 28.51 -1.82
N ALA A 507 9.81 27.37 -2.45
CA ALA A 507 10.75 26.51 -3.18
C ALA A 507 10.40 26.38 -4.68
N GLY A 508 10.11 27.51 -5.33
CA GLY A 508 9.77 27.57 -6.76
C GLY A 508 8.27 27.68 -7.01
N ALA A 509 7.50 26.63 -6.74
CA ALA A 509 6.04 26.66 -6.88
C ALA A 509 5.42 27.59 -5.83
N LYS A 510 4.50 28.49 -6.21
CA LYS A 510 3.81 29.40 -5.28
C LYS A 510 2.48 28.82 -4.78
N TRP A 511 1.84 27.99 -5.59
CA TRP A 511 0.52 27.41 -5.31
C TRP A 511 0.50 26.37 -4.18
N ARG A 512 1.65 25.76 -3.85
CA ARG A 512 1.80 24.78 -2.76
C ARG A 512 2.98 25.11 -1.85
N PRO A 513 2.96 24.70 -0.58
CA PRO A 513 4.12 24.81 0.29
C PRO A 513 5.28 23.91 -0.15
N SER A 514 6.47 24.29 0.26
CA SER A 514 7.63 23.40 0.24
C SER A 514 7.55 22.36 1.37
N TRP A 515 8.36 21.32 1.25
CA TRP A 515 8.51 20.31 2.31
C TRP A 515 8.97 20.94 3.64
N ASP A 516 9.89 21.90 3.58
CA ASP A 516 10.36 22.62 4.77
C ASP A 516 9.22 23.38 5.47
N GLN A 517 8.37 24.07 4.71
CA GLN A 517 7.18 24.73 5.25
C GLN A 517 6.24 23.72 5.93
N LEU A 518 6.01 22.57 5.30
CA LEU A 518 5.15 21.51 5.84
C LEU A 518 5.72 20.83 7.08
N MET A 519 7.03 20.86 7.29
CA MET A 519 7.66 20.20 8.44
C MET A 519 7.91 21.16 9.62
N THR A 520 7.93 22.47 9.37
CA THR A 520 8.35 23.45 10.38
C THR A 520 7.24 24.40 10.82
N LYS A 521 6.18 24.55 10.03
CA LYS A 521 5.11 25.51 10.30
C LYS A 521 3.85 24.83 10.82
N PRO A 522 3.02 25.54 11.60
CA PRO A 522 1.71 25.03 12.00
C PRO A 522 0.87 24.64 10.79
N LEU A 523 0.33 23.42 10.80
CA LEU A 523 -0.52 22.93 9.72
C LEU A 523 -1.97 23.40 9.92
N PRO A 524 -2.71 23.63 8.83
CA PRO A 524 -4.12 23.97 8.91
C PRO A 524 -4.95 22.91 9.66
N ARG A 525 -5.78 23.36 10.61
CA ARG A 525 -6.73 22.50 11.34
C ARG A 525 -7.98 22.25 10.49
N TYR A 526 -7.87 21.45 9.44
CA TYR A 526 -9.05 21.08 8.63
C TYR A 526 -9.31 19.57 8.71
N SER A 527 -10.55 19.22 9.06
CA SER A 527 -11.07 17.85 9.05
C SER A 527 -11.89 17.58 7.79
N ASP A 528 -11.74 16.36 7.27
CA ASP A 528 -12.72 15.57 6.52
C ASP A 528 -13.48 16.28 5.40
N ARG A 529 -12.89 16.37 4.22
CA ARG A 529 -13.47 17.15 3.11
C ARG A 529 -13.19 16.54 1.73
N VAL A 530 -14.24 16.39 0.93
CA VAL A 530 -14.23 15.78 -0.42
C VAL A 530 -13.86 16.84 -1.46
N TYR A 531 -12.84 16.55 -2.25
CA TYR A 531 -12.31 17.47 -3.25
C TYR A 531 -13.17 17.49 -4.52
N MET A 532 -13.38 18.67 -5.11
CA MET A 532 -14.06 18.81 -6.41
C MET A 532 -13.20 19.45 -7.50
N VAL A 533 -11.95 19.74 -7.16
CA VAL A 533 -10.96 20.26 -8.09
C VAL A 533 -9.84 19.25 -8.13
N ASP A 534 -9.46 18.81 -9.32
CA ASP A 534 -8.23 18.06 -9.51
C ASP A 534 -7.11 19.02 -9.89
N VAL A 535 -5.92 18.77 -9.35
CA VAL A 535 -4.69 19.47 -9.74
C VAL A 535 -3.89 18.50 -10.59
N ASP A 536 -4.02 18.66 -11.89
CA ASP A 536 -3.37 17.86 -12.92
C ASP A 536 -1.95 18.36 -13.16
N TRP A 537 -1.07 17.48 -13.65
CA TRP A 537 0.25 17.88 -14.15
C TRP A 537 0.37 17.53 -15.62
N ASN A 538 0.83 18.49 -16.43
CA ASN A 538 1.13 18.32 -17.84
C ASN A 538 2.64 18.17 -18.02
N GLU A 539 3.05 17.04 -18.60
CA GLU A 539 4.46 16.67 -18.81
C GLU A 539 5.17 17.57 -19.83
N GLU A 540 4.56 17.76 -21.00
CA GLU A 540 5.16 18.50 -22.12
C GLU A 540 5.53 19.93 -21.74
N MET A 541 4.67 20.55 -20.91
CA MET A 541 4.83 21.93 -20.46
C MET A 541 5.48 22.02 -19.07
N ASN A 542 5.61 20.90 -18.34
CA ASN A 542 6.01 20.85 -16.93
C ASN A 542 5.16 21.81 -16.06
N GLU A 543 3.85 21.81 -16.28
CA GLU A 543 2.90 22.75 -15.65
C GLU A 543 1.85 22.00 -14.82
N ASN A 544 1.53 22.52 -13.64
CA ASN A 544 0.36 22.05 -12.89
C ASN A 544 -0.84 22.87 -13.32
N SER A 545 -2.01 22.27 -13.47
CA SER A 545 -3.23 23.00 -13.79
C SER A 545 -4.42 22.45 -13.03
N CYS A 546 -5.36 23.31 -12.67
CA CYS A 546 -6.62 22.89 -12.07
C CYS A 546 -7.82 23.29 -12.94
N HIS A 547 -8.77 22.37 -13.09
CA HIS A 547 -10.07 22.64 -13.68
C HIS A 547 -11.06 22.99 -12.58
N ALA A 548 -11.48 24.26 -12.50
CA ALA A 548 -12.31 24.73 -11.40
C ALA A 548 -13.25 25.85 -11.82
N HIS A 549 -14.29 26.06 -11.03
CA HIS A 549 -15.10 27.27 -11.10
C HIS A 549 -14.34 28.44 -10.48
N TYR A 550 -14.30 29.56 -11.19
CA TYR A 550 -13.63 30.76 -10.74
C TYR A 550 -14.52 32.00 -10.89
N ILE A 551 -14.21 33.04 -10.11
CA ILE A 551 -14.78 34.38 -10.22
C ILE A 551 -13.62 35.33 -10.49
N GLU A 552 -13.71 36.09 -11.59
CA GLU A 552 -12.60 36.88 -12.12
C GLU A 552 -12.11 37.96 -11.14
N LYS A 553 -13.05 38.65 -10.47
CA LYS A 553 -12.75 39.75 -9.53
C LYS A 553 -13.64 39.71 -8.30
N GLY A 554 -13.02 39.72 -7.13
CA GLY A 554 -13.66 40.03 -5.86
C GLY A 554 -12.73 40.87 -4.98
N LEU A 555 -13.26 41.93 -4.39
CA LEU A 555 -12.53 42.82 -3.50
C LEU A 555 -12.59 42.27 -2.07
N VAL A 556 -11.44 41.88 -1.54
CA VAL A 556 -11.28 41.38 -0.17
C VAL A 556 -10.86 42.52 0.74
N ARG A 557 -11.57 42.69 1.86
CA ARG A 557 -11.29 43.70 2.90
C ARG A 557 -11.28 43.08 4.29
N GLY A 558 -10.54 43.69 5.22
CA GLY A 558 -10.58 43.34 6.65
C GLY A 558 -9.71 42.16 7.09
N LEU A 559 -8.93 41.55 6.18
CA LEU A 559 -8.07 40.39 6.48
C LEU A 559 -6.56 40.72 6.50
N GLY A 560 -6.19 42.01 6.47
CA GLY A 560 -4.79 42.45 6.42
C GLY A 560 -4.10 42.54 7.78
N VAL A 561 -4.87 42.71 8.86
CA VAL A 561 -4.36 42.80 10.23
C VAL A 561 -4.28 41.40 10.82
N VAL A 562 -3.19 41.07 11.50
CA VAL A 562 -2.99 39.77 12.17
C VAL A 562 -3.24 39.97 13.67
N GLU A 563 -4.42 39.56 14.11
CA GLU A 563 -4.76 39.34 15.52
C GLU A 563 -4.92 37.83 15.72
N GLY A 564 -4.52 37.29 16.88
CA GLY A 564 -4.56 35.85 17.10
C GLY A 564 -5.98 35.27 17.02
N GLY A 565 -6.13 34.13 16.33
CA GLY A 565 -7.42 33.47 16.11
C GLY A 565 -7.96 33.61 14.68
N ASP A 566 -9.25 33.32 14.51
CA ASP A 566 -9.94 33.44 13.21
C ASP A 566 -10.16 34.92 12.87
N ARG A 567 -9.84 35.29 11.64
CA ARG A 567 -9.93 36.68 11.16
C ARG A 567 -11.11 36.83 10.23
N TYR A 568 -11.89 37.90 10.39
CA TYR A 568 -13.13 38.12 9.65
C TYR A 568 -13.02 39.34 8.74
N GLY A 569 -13.62 39.24 7.56
CA GLY A 569 -13.55 40.25 6.53
C GLY A 569 -14.80 40.30 5.67
N LYS A 570 -14.70 41.09 4.59
CA LYS A 570 -15.75 41.21 3.58
C LYS A 570 -15.19 40.89 2.21
N LEU A 571 -15.95 40.14 1.44
CA LEU A 571 -15.74 39.92 0.02
C LEU A 571 -16.83 40.69 -0.74
N VAL A 572 -16.44 41.62 -1.60
CA VAL A 572 -17.36 42.37 -2.46
C VAL A 572 -17.21 41.89 -3.89
N ILE A 573 -18.30 41.44 -4.49
CA ILE A 573 -18.34 40.95 -5.87
C ILE A 573 -19.44 41.68 -6.63
N GLU A 574 -19.15 42.06 -7.87
CA GLU A 574 -20.11 42.66 -8.79
C GLU A 574 -20.91 41.56 -9.50
N GLY A 575 -22.25 41.65 -9.42
CA GLY A 575 -23.18 40.78 -10.13
C GLY A 575 -23.22 41.07 -11.63
N LYS A 576 -23.90 40.20 -12.41
CA LYS A 576 -24.06 40.41 -13.86
C LYS A 576 -24.85 41.68 -14.21
N ASP A 577 -25.66 42.17 -13.28
CA ASP A 577 -26.44 43.39 -13.36
C ASP A 577 -25.66 44.64 -12.94
N GLY A 578 -24.39 44.50 -12.54
CA GLY A 578 -23.55 45.57 -12.01
C GLY A 578 -23.79 45.88 -10.53
N THR A 579 -24.65 45.13 -9.84
CA THR A 579 -24.90 45.32 -8.40
C THR A 579 -23.75 44.76 -7.57
N GLU A 580 -23.22 45.53 -6.63
CA GLU A 580 -22.23 45.02 -5.68
C GLU A 580 -22.89 44.22 -4.55
N HIS A 581 -22.42 42.98 -4.36
CA HIS A 581 -22.84 42.09 -3.29
C HIS A 581 -21.69 41.90 -2.30
N ALA A 582 -21.95 42.15 -1.02
CA ALA A 582 -20.99 41.94 0.04
C ALA A 582 -21.29 40.63 0.79
N PHE A 583 -20.24 39.83 1.00
CA PHE A 583 -20.29 38.55 1.68
C PHE A 583 -19.38 38.55 2.91
N ASN A 584 -19.82 37.86 3.97
CA ASN A 584 -19.01 37.62 5.16
C ASN A 584 -18.03 36.47 4.93
N ILE A 585 -16.74 36.75 5.12
CA ILE A 585 -15.67 35.78 4.95
C ILE A 585 -14.77 35.71 6.18
N ALA A 586 -14.08 34.58 6.34
CA ALA A 586 -13.14 34.32 7.42
C ALA A 586 -11.85 33.68 6.89
N ALA A 587 -10.75 33.90 7.62
CA ALA A 587 -9.48 33.21 7.44
C ALA A 587 -9.08 32.57 8.77
N ALA A 588 -9.14 31.23 8.84
CA ALA A 588 -8.76 30.44 10.02
C ALA A 588 -7.24 30.19 10.10
N HIS A 589 -6.46 31.23 9.78
CA HIS A 589 -5.00 31.20 9.77
C HIS A 589 -4.41 32.61 9.94
N GLU A 590 -3.17 32.67 10.39
CA GLU A 590 -2.48 33.94 10.72
C GLU A 590 -1.78 34.59 9.52
N TYR A 591 -1.68 33.91 8.37
CA TYR A 591 -1.05 34.48 7.18
C TYR A 591 -1.84 35.69 6.63
N PRO A 592 -1.26 36.91 6.58
CA PRO A 592 -1.98 38.13 6.25
C PRO A 592 -2.48 38.15 4.80
N ILE A 593 -3.69 38.66 4.59
CA ILE A 593 -4.28 38.85 3.27
C ILE A 593 -4.51 40.35 3.07
N PRO A 594 -3.67 41.03 2.27
CA PRO A 594 -3.84 42.45 2.00
C PRO A 594 -5.23 42.77 1.42
N GLU A 595 -5.72 43.98 1.68
CA GLU A 595 -6.90 44.47 0.97
C GLU A 595 -6.57 44.62 -0.52
N GLY A 596 -7.46 44.11 -1.37
CA GLY A 596 -7.25 44.14 -2.81
C GLY A 596 -8.27 43.32 -3.57
N THR A 597 -8.23 43.47 -4.89
CA THR A 597 -9.04 42.67 -5.81
C THR A 597 -8.27 41.41 -6.19
N TYR A 598 -8.92 40.26 -6.03
CA TYR A 598 -8.37 38.95 -6.31
C TYR A 598 -9.29 38.16 -7.24
N THR A 599 -8.70 37.19 -7.93
CA THR A 599 -9.42 36.11 -8.61
C THR A 599 -9.67 35.00 -7.59
N LEU A 600 -10.88 34.44 -7.59
CA LEU A 600 -11.32 33.44 -6.62
C LEU A 600 -11.52 32.10 -7.33
N ILE A 601 -11.00 31.01 -6.77
CA ILE A 601 -11.22 29.64 -7.23
C ILE A 601 -11.98 28.87 -6.15
N CYS A 602 -13.06 28.20 -6.54
CA CYS A 602 -13.92 27.41 -5.64
C CYS A 602 -13.48 25.93 -5.66
N THR A 603 -13.20 25.32 -4.49
CA THR A 603 -12.45 24.04 -4.46
C THR A 603 -13.10 22.83 -3.74
N HIS A 604 -14.27 22.96 -3.08
CA HIS A 604 -14.77 21.93 -2.13
C HIS A 604 -16.27 21.51 -2.28
N THR A 605 -16.66 20.24 -1.99
CA THR A 605 -18.05 19.72 -2.10
C THR A 605 -18.88 19.58 -0.81
N ALA A 606 -20.18 19.28 -0.99
CA ALA A 606 -21.31 19.22 -0.04
C ALA A 606 -21.97 20.57 0.30
N SER A 607 -21.22 21.68 0.33
CA SER A 607 -21.68 23.09 0.25
C SER A 607 -20.45 23.99 0.36
N TYR A 608 -20.00 24.60 -0.74
CA TYR A 608 -18.69 25.25 -0.88
C TYR A 608 -18.50 26.39 0.14
N LYS A 609 -17.61 26.19 1.11
CA LYS A 609 -17.18 27.26 2.02
C LYS A 609 -15.81 27.81 1.65
N ASP A 610 -14.94 26.99 1.06
CA ASP A 610 -13.52 27.31 0.90
C ASP A 610 -13.22 27.93 -0.47
N LEU A 611 -12.41 28.99 -0.46
CA LEU A 611 -11.99 29.77 -1.61
C LEU A 611 -10.47 29.89 -1.62
N VAL A 612 -9.87 29.60 -2.77
CA VAL A 612 -8.48 29.96 -3.04
C VAL A 612 -8.48 31.32 -3.73
N ILE A 613 -7.77 32.28 -3.14
CA ILE A 613 -7.60 33.61 -3.76
C ILE A 613 -6.23 33.69 -4.41
N GLY A 614 -6.17 34.40 -5.53
CA GLY A 614 -4.94 34.60 -6.26
C GLY A 614 -5.01 35.75 -7.24
N ARG A 615 -3.96 35.84 -8.05
CA ARG A 615 -3.84 36.80 -9.13
C ARG A 615 -3.82 36.04 -10.44
N ARG A 616 -4.71 36.42 -11.35
CA ARG A 616 -4.67 35.94 -12.73
C ARG A 616 -3.56 36.67 -13.48
N LEU A 617 -2.74 35.90 -14.17
CA LEU A 617 -1.64 36.35 -15.01
C LEU A 617 -1.96 35.99 -16.49
N PRO A 618 -1.28 36.60 -17.48
CA PRO A 618 -1.46 36.25 -18.89
C PRO A 618 -1.25 34.76 -19.15
N GLY A 619 -2.00 34.20 -20.12
CA GLY A 619 -1.89 32.80 -20.52
C GLY A 619 -2.50 31.81 -19.53
N GLU A 620 -3.66 32.14 -18.95
CA GLU A 620 -4.41 31.27 -18.00
C GLU A 620 -3.65 30.93 -16.71
N ARG A 621 -2.57 31.66 -16.41
CA ARG A 621 -1.75 31.43 -15.23
C ARG A 621 -2.41 32.00 -13.98
N PHE A 622 -2.35 31.28 -12.88
CA PHE A 622 -2.90 31.64 -11.59
C PHE A 622 -1.82 31.56 -10.51
N GLU A 623 -1.46 32.72 -9.96
CA GLU A 623 -0.60 32.83 -8.80
C GLU A 623 -1.45 32.88 -7.54
N LYS A 624 -1.46 31.78 -6.78
CA LYS A 624 -2.14 31.74 -5.48
C LYS A 624 -1.60 32.83 -4.56
N VAL A 625 -2.46 33.41 -3.74
CA VAL A 625 -2.13 34.38 -2.68
C VAL A 625 -2.39 33.78 -1.30
N SER A 626 -3.57 33.22 -1.08
CA SER A 626 -3.98 32.59 0.19
C SER A 626 -5.27 31.78 -0.01
N VAL A 627 -5.79 31.23 1.08
CA VAL A 627 -7.11 30.59 1.17
C VAL A 627 -8.01 31.39 2.13
N LEU A 628 -9.31 31.29 1.98
CA LEU A 628 -10.31 31.85 2.90
C LEU A 628 -11.60 31.04 2.83
N GLN A 629 -12.56 31.31 3.72
CA GLN A 629 -13.85 30.63 3.72
C GLN A 629 -15.03 31.60 3.92
N PHE A 630 -16.21 31.24 3.44
CA PHE A 630 -17.46 31.88 3.84
C PHE A 630 -17.76 31.58 5.32
N CYS A 631 -18.36 32.55 6.02
CA CYS A 631 -18.69 32.38 7.44
C CYS A 631 -19.80 31.35 7.68
N ASP A 632 -20.72 31.20 6.72
CA ASP A 632 -21.87 30.30 6.81
C ASP A 632 -22.34 29.83 5.42
N GLU A 633 -23.32 28.93 5.39
CA GLU A 633 -23.89 28.39 4.15
C GLU A 633 -24.84 29.36 3.43
N GLU A 634 -25.38 30.35 4.14
CA GLU A 634 -26.30 31.33 3.57
C GLU A 634 -25.55 32.31 2.66
N GLU A 635 -24.38 32.79 3.10
CA GLU A 635 -23.47 33.61 2.29
C GLU A 635 -23.06 32.88 1.01
N TRP A 636 -22.80 31.57 1.10
CA TRP A 636 -22.51 30.74 -0.05
C TRP A 636 -23.72 30.57 -0.99
N GLY A 637 -24.91 30.29 -0.44
CA GLY A 637 -26.14 30.20 -1.22
C GLY A 637 -26.40 31.48 -2.02
N ARG A 638 -26.22 32.64 -1.36
CA ARG A 638 -26.32 33.95 -1.99
C ARG A 638 -25.34 34.13 -3.15
N LEU A 639 -24.11 33.60 -3.04
CA LEU A 639 -23.14 33.68 -4.13
C LEU A 639 -23.53 32.79 -5.32
N LYS A 640 -24.01 31.57 -5.06
CA LYS A 640 -24.47 30.64 -6.11
C LYS A 640 -25.59 31.25 -6.95
N ASP A 641 -26.53 31.93 -6.30
CA ASP A 641 -27.70 32.54 -6.94
C ASP A 641 -27.33 33.66 -7.92
N LEU A 642 -26.13 34.23 -7.80
CA LEU A 642 -25.63 35.23 -8.77
C LEU A 642 -25.23 34.60 -10.11
N HIS A 643 -24.96 33.29 -10.16
CA HIS A 643 -24.53 32.57 -11.36
C HIS A 643 -23.34 33.22 -12.11
N ILE A 644 -22.41 33.82 -11.36
CA ILE A 644 -21.26 34.59 -11.89
C ILE A 644 -19.97 33.77 -12.05
N SER A 645 -19.93 32.54 -11.56
CA SER A 645 -18.75 31.68 -11.67
C SER A 645 -18.66 31.02 -13.04
N GLU A 646 -17.46 30.94 -13.60
CA GLU A 646 -17.18 30.26 -14.88
C GLU A 646 -16.24 29.08 -14.67
N GLN A 647 -16.33 28.04 -15.51
CA GLN A 647 -15.41 26.92 -15.46
C GLN A 647 -14.20 27.22 -16.36
N CYS A 648 -12.98 27.08 -15.84
CA CYS A 648 -11.76 27.33 -16.60
C CYS A 648 -10.61 26.44 -16.12
N ARG A 649 -9.69 26.17 -17.04
CA ARG A 649 -8.39 25.59 -16.71
C ARG A 649 -7.46 26.71 -16.24
N ASN A 650 -6.87 26.55 -15.07
CA ASN A 650 -5.92 27.51 -14.51
C ASN A 650 -4.55 26.85 -14.37
N ILE A 651 -3.51 27.42 -15.02
CA ILE A 651 -2.13 26.97 -14.89
C ILE A 651 -1.55 27.52 -13.58
N LEU A 652 -1.22 26.65 -12.65
CA LEU A 652 -0.76 27.01 -11.31
C LEU A 652 0.74 27.37 -11.32
N VAL A 653 1.07 28.52 -10.72
CA VAL A 653 2.43 29.06 -10.61
C VAL A 653 3.11 28.63 -9.32
#